data_AF-A0A2Y9PNE9-F1
#
_entry.id   AF-A0A2Y9PNE9-F1
#
_cell.length_a   1.000
_cell.length_b   1.000
_cell.length_c   1.000
_cell.angle_alpha   90.00
_cell.angle_beta   90.00
_cell.angle_gamma   90.00
#
_symmetry.space_group_name_H-M   'P 1'
#
loop_
_entity.id
_entity.type
_entity.pdbx_description
1 polymer ?
#
loop_
_entity_poly.entity_id
_entity_poly.type
_entity_poly.pdbx_seq_one_letter_code
_entity_poly.pdbx_strand_id
1 'polypeptide(L)'
;MALEKIAFLPFGYLVDQWRWGVFSGRTPPSLYNYDWWYLRTKYQGICPPVVRNETHFDAGAKFHVPNVTPYIRYFVSFVLQFQFHQALCKEAGHQGPLHQCDVYQSTQAGAKLRALLQAGSSRPWQEVLKDMVGSDSLDAQPLLNYFQPVTQWLQEQNQQNREVLGWPEYQWRPPMPDNYPEGIDLVSDEAEASRFVEEYDRRSRVVWNEYAEASWDYNTNITKEGSKILLEKNVQMANHTVKYGTWARKFDVTNFQNATMKRMIKKIQDLERAALPVRELEQYNQILLDMETTYSVASVCHSNGTCLQLEPDLTNLMATSRNYEELLWAWKGWRDKVGRSILPYFPQYVELSNKAARLNGYEDGGDSWRSMYEMPFLEYELEQLFQELQPLYLNLHAYVRRALYRFYGSELINLEGPIPAHLLGNMWAQSWSNIYDLVVPFPSAPRMDATEAMIKQGWTPQRMFKEADNFFTSLGLLPVPPEFWNKSMLEKPTDGREVVCHASAWDFFNGKDFRIKQCTTVNMEDLVVAHHEMGHIQYFMQYKDLPVTFREGANPGFHEAIGDVLALSVSTPKHLHKINLLSSGDGSYEEDINFLMKMALDKIAFVPFSYLVDQWRWRVFDGSITKENYNQEWWSLRLKYQGLCPPVARSQGDFDPGAKFHIPSSVPYIRYFVSFVIQFQFHEALCQAAGHKGPLHECDIYQSQEAGRRLADAMKLGFSRPWPEAMRLITGQPNMSAAAMMTYFKPLLDWLVTENTRHGEKLGWPLYNWMPNSARSEGSFPGSGRVSFLGLNLEEQQARVGQWVLLFLGVALLVATLGLAYRLFSIRHHSLHHPHRGPQFGSEVELRHS
;
A
#
# COMPACT_ATOMS: atom_id res chain seq x y z
N MET A 1 1.64 -50.71 -23.35
CA MET A 1 2.87 -51.51 -23.60
C MET A 1 3.99 -50.73 -24.30
N ALA A 2 3.81 -50.17 -25.51
CA ALA A 2 4.91 -49.42 -26.16
C ALA A 2 5.41 -48.22 -25.33
N LEU A 3 4.48 -47.39 -24.81
CA LEU A 3 4.80 -46.25 -23.93
C LEU A 3 5.57 -46.64 -22.67
N GLU A 4 5.36 -47.85 -22.15
CA GLU A 4 6.02 -48.32 -20.92
C GLU A 4 7.35 -49.00 -21.22
N LYS A 5 7.43 -49.77 -22.30
CA LYS A 5 8.59 -50.63 -22.61
C LYS A 5 9.60 -49.90 -23.49
N ILE A 6 9.16 -49.29 -24.58
CA ILE A 6 10.04 -48.62 -25.55
C ILE A 6 10.60 -47.33 -24.97
N ALA A 7 9.76 -46.47 -24.37
CA ALA A 7 10.22 -45.22 -23.79
C ALA A 7 11.15 -45.43 -22.57
N PHE A 8 11.04 -46.58 -21.90
CA PHE A 8 11.88 -46.94 -20.77
C PHE A 8 13.27 -47.41 -21.17
N LEU A 9 13.43 -48.15 -22.28
CA LEU A 9 14.70 -48.78 -22.66
C LEU A 9 15.90 -47.81 -22.56
N PRO A 10 15.86 -46.60 -23.14
CA PRO A 10 17.00 -45.70 -23.05
C PRO A 10 17.24 -45.20 -21.61
N PHE A 11 16.18 -45.02 -20.79
CA PHE A 11 16.32 -44.69 -19.38
C PHE A 11 16.97 -45.83 -18.58
N GLY A 12 16.55 -47.06 -18.82
CA GLY A 12 17.12 -48.27 -18.21
C GLY A 12 18.62 -48.37 -18.44
N TYR A 13 19.08 -48.01 -19.64
CA TYR A 13 20.48 -48.02 -20.04
C TYR A 13 21.28 -46.84 -19.49
N LEU A 14 20.75 -45.61 -19.61
CA LEU A 14 21.50 -44.39 -19.29
C LEU A 14 21.83 -44.27 -17.80
N VAL A 15 21.00 -44.81 -16.91
CA VAL A 15 21.24 -44.74 -15.46
C VAL A 15 22.55 -45.43 -15.10
N ASP A 16 22.81 -46.63 -15.62
CA ASP A 16 24.08 -47.31 -15.38
C ASP A 16 25.21 -46.78 -16.24
N GLN A 17 24.97 -46.21 -17.42
CA GLN A 17 26.00 -45.44 -18.14
C GLN A 17 26.55 -44.29 -17.30
N TRP A 18 25.66 -43.53 -16.65
CA TRP A 18 26.04 -42.47 -15.72
C TRP A 18 26.83 -43.04 -14.53
N ARG A 19 26.34 -44.12 -13.90
CA ARG A 19 27.04 -44.77 -12.77
C ARG A 19 28.40 -45.33 -13.17
N TRP A 20 28.54 -45.92 -14.35
CA TRP A 20 29.83 -46.37 -14.88
C TRP A 20 30.77 -45.18 -15.08
N GLY A 21 30.27 -44.03 -15.55
CA GLY A 21 31.00 -42.77 -15.60
C GLY A 21 31.52 -42.35 -14.22
N VAL A 22 30.65 -42.34 -13.22
CA VAL A 22 30.98 -42.00 -11.82
C VAL A 22 32.01 -42.98 -11.24
N PHE A 23 31.76 -44.30 -11.31
CA PHE A 23 32.64 -45.31 -10.74
C PHE A 23 34.00 -45.43 -11.45
N SER A 24 34.06 -45.11 -12.74
CA SER A 24 35.33 -45.06 -13.49
C SER A 24 36.08 -43.74 -13.32
N GLY A 25 35.50 -42.74 -12.64
CA GLY A 25 36.07 -41.40 -12.49
C GLY A 25 35.95 -40.50 -13.73
N ARG A 26 35.30 -40.97 -14.81
CA ARG A 26 35.04 -40.17 -16.01
C ARG A 26 34.04 -39.04 -15.78
N THR A 27 33.13 -39.22 -14.83
CA THR A 27 32.17 -38.22 -14.38
C THR A 27 32.57 -37.79 -12.96
N PRO A 28 33.36 -36.71 -12.80
CA PRO A 28 33.75 -36.19 -11.49
C PRO A 28 32.56 -35.51 -10.78
N PRO A 29 32.63 -35.30 -9.45
CA PRO A 29 31.56 -34.66 -8.66
C PRO A 29 31.03 -33.34 -9.23
N SER A 30 31.92 -32.54 -9.83
CA SER A 30 31.57 -31.25 -10.46
C SER A 30 30.79 -31.37 -11.77
N LEU A 31 30.58 -32.58 -12.28
CA LEU A 31 29.84 -32.86 -13.51
C LEU A 31 28.71 -33.85 -13.28
N TYR A 32 28.38 -34.20 -12.03
CA TYR A 32 27.36 -35.19 -11.73
C TYR A 32 26.01 -34.83 -12.35
N ASN A 33 25.59 -33.56 -12.22
CA ASN A 33 24.28 -33.14 -12.68
C ASN A 33 24.28 -32.86 -14.18
N TYR A 34 25.34 -32.24 -14.69
CA TYR A 34 25.55 -32.02 -16.12
C TYR A 34 25.55 -33.34 -16.91
N ASP A 35 26.37 -34.31 -16.53
CA ASP A 35 26.48 -35.59 -17.25
C ASP A 35 25.16 -36.39 -17.17
N TRP A 36 24.43 -36.28 -16.05
CA TRP A 36 23.10 -36.89 -15.91
C TRP A 36 22.13 -36.34 -16.96
N TRP A 37 22.00 -35.02 -17.08
CA TRP A 37 21.12 -34.39 -18.06
C TRP A 37 21.62 -34.51 -19.50
N TYR A 38 22.93 -34.54 -19.70
CA TYR A 38 23.53 -34.83 -21.00
C TYR A 38 23.12 -36.23 -21.47
N LEU A 39 23.23 -37.25 -20.62
CA LEU A 39 22.84 -38.63 -20.97
C LEU A 39 21.32 -38.76 -21.18
N ARG A 40 20.51 -38.08 -20.37
CA ARG A 40 19.05 -37.99 -20.55
C ARG A 40 18.67 -37.39 -21.91
N THR A 41 19.28 -36.28 -22.28
CA THR A 41 19.06 -35.67 -23.59
C THR A 41 19.59 -36.60 -24.69
N LYS A 42 20.78 -37.17 -24.51
CA LYS A 42 21.44 -38.01 -25.52
C LYS A 42 20.68 -39.27 -25.87
N TYR A 43 20.09 -39.96 -24.90
CA TYR A 43 19.43 -41.24 -25.10
C TYR A 43 17.91 -41.15 -25.17
N GLN A 44 17.29 -40.11 -24.59
CA GLN A 44 15.82 -39.97 -24.56
C GLN A 44 15.29 -38.69 -25.23
N GLY A 45 16.13 -37.72 -25.57
CA GLY A 45 15.66 -36.41 -26.02
C GLY A 45 14.94 -35.60 -24.93
N ILE A 46 15.17 -35.87 -23.64
CA ILE A 46 14.50 -35.21 -22.51
C ILE A 46 15.42 -34.19 -21.85
N CYS A 47 15.02 -32.92 -21.86
CA CYS A 47 15.68 -31.83 -21.15
C CYS A 47 15.03 -31.55 -19.77
N PRO A 48 15.71 -30.84 -18.85
CA PRO A 48 15.10 -30.39 -17.61
C PRO A 48 14.07 -29.27 -17.87
N PRO A 49 12.97 -29.21 -17.10
CA PRO A 49 11.94 -28.19 -17.26
C PRO A 49 12.36 -26.80 -16.73
N VAL A 50 13.41 -26.73 -15.92
CA VAL A 50 14.00 -25.49 -15.38
C VAL A 50 15.53 -25.61 -15.42
N VAL A 51 16.24 -24.50 -15.19
CA VAL A 51 17.70 -24.51 -15.14
C VAL A 51 18.18 -25.36 -13.94
N ARG A 52 18.95 -26.41 -14.22
CA ARG A 52 19.55 -27.30 -13.22
C ARG A 52 21.07 -27.19 -13.33
N ASN A 53 21.71 -26.57 -12.33
CA ASN A 53 23.17 -26.43 -12.25
C ASN A 53 23.78 -27.49 -11.31
N GLU A 54 25.09 -27.42 -11.07
CA GLU A 54 25.82 -28.38 -10.21
C GLU A 54 25.56 -28.21 -8.70
N THR A 55 24.82 -27.20 -8.24
CA THR A 55 24.36 -27.15 -6.84
C THR A 55 23.23 -28.14 -6.57
N HIS A 56 22.71 -28.79 -7.62
CA HIS A 56 21.66 -29.78 -7.52
C HIS A 56 22.17 -31.19 -7.82
N PHE A 57 21.46 -32.22 -7.33
CA PHE A 57 21.83 -33.62 -7.55
C PHE A 57 20.64 -34.50 -7.98
N ASP A 58 20.22 -34.38 -9.24
CA ASP A 58 19.01 -35.08 -9.74
C ASP A 58 19.15 -36.60 -9.82
N ALA A 59 20.35 -37.08 -10.13
CA ALA A 59 20.62 -38.51 -10.13
C ALA A 59 20.26 -39.13 -8.76
N GLY A 60 20.47 -38.40 -7.66
CA GLY A 60 20.13 -38.82 -6.31
C GLY A 60 18.63 -39.03 -6.06
N ALA A 61 17.75 -38.34 -6.81
CA ALA A 61 16.30 -38.50 -6.68
C ALA A 61 15.80 -39.85 -7.21
N LYS A 62 16.59 -40.56 -8.02
CA LYS A 62 16.24 -41.90 -8.48
C LYS A 62 16.69 -42.94 -7.46
N PHE A 63 15.77 -43.47 -6.64
CA PHE A 63 16.01 -44.48 -5.57
C PHE A 63 17.15 -45.50 -5.82
N HIS A 64 17.26 -46.03 -7.03
CA HIS A 64 18.27 -47.05 -7.37
C HIS A 64 19.72 -46.52 -7.32
N VAL A 65 19.91 -45.22 -7.45
CA VAL A 65 21.21 -44.53 -7.30
C VAL A 65 21.66 -44.52 -5.83
N PRO A 66 20.94 -43.92 -4.86
CA PRO A 66 21.34 -43.98 -3.46
C PRO A 66 21.25 -45.39 -2.86
N ASN A 67 20.34 -46.24 -3.35
CA ASN A 67 20.25 -47.66 -2.91
C ASN A 67 21.25 -48.59 -3.63
N VAL A 68 22.18 -48.04 -4.42
CA VAL A 68 23.28 -48.76 -5.09
C VAL A 68 22.81 -49.97 -5.93
N THR A 69 21.57 -49.95 -6.42
CA THR A 69 20.97 -51.10 -7.11
C THR A 69 21.18 -50.98 -8.63
N PRO A 70 21.83 -51.94 -9.32
CA PRO A 70 21.97 -51.96 -10.79
C PRO A 70 20.63 -51.85 -11.50
N TYR A 71 20.44 -50.82 -12.32
CA TYR A 71 19.20 -50.53 -13.05
C TYR A 71 19.16 -51.22 -14.43
N ILE A 72 20.32 -51.54 -14.99
CA ILE A 72 20.55 -52.21 -16.27
C ILE A 72 19.83 -53.56 -16.36
N ARG A 73 19.55 -54.20 -15.23
CA ARG A 73 18.75 -55.43 -15.15
C ARG A 73 17.40 -55.27 -15.84
N TYR A 74 16.77 -54.10 -15.75
CA TYR A 74 15.48 -53.85 -16.37
C TYR A 74 15.60 -53.72 -17.89
N PHE A 75 16.66 -53.06 -18.38
CA PHE A 75 16.97 -52.98 -19.81
C PHE A 75 17.15 -54.38 -20.41
N VAL A 76 18.01 -55.20 -19.80
CA VAL A 76 18.26 -56.58 -20.24
C VAL A 76 16.99 -57.43 -20.16
N SER A 77 16.20 -57.28 -19.08
CA SER A 77 14.95 -58.04 -18.91
C SER A 77 13.95 -57.77 -20.02
N PHE A 78 13.86 -56.53 -20.54
CA PHE A 78 12.91 -56.21 -21.60
C PHE A 78 13.34 -56.82 -22.93
N VAL A 79 14.64 -56.83 -23.25
CA VAL A 79 15.14 -57.52 -24.45
C VAL A 79 14.83 -59.02 -24.36
N LEU A 80 15.19 -59.65 -23.23
CA LEU A 80 14.95 -61.07 -23.00
C LEU A 80 13.46 -61.42 -23.00
N GLN A 81 12.59 -60.55 -22.47
CA GLN A 81 11.15 -60.77 -22.42
C GLN A 81 10.57 -61.09 -23.80
N PHE A 82 10.95 -60.33 -24.83
CA PHE A 82 10.45 -60.55 -26.18
C PHE A 82 11.15 -61.71 -26.91
N GLN A 83 12.44 -61.95 -26.64
CA GLN A 83 13.13 -63.15 -27.14
C GLN A 83 12.46 -64.43 -26.60
N PHE A 84 12.18 -64.47 -25.30
CA PHE A 84 11.46 -65.59 -24.68
C PHE A 84 10.04 -65.72 -25.21
N HIS A 85 9.31 -64.61 -25.34
CA HIS A 85 7.96 -64.64 -25.87
C HIS A 85 7.93 -65.23 -27.29
N GLN A 86 8.83 -64.80 -28.18
CA GLN A 86 8.93 -65.35 -29.54
C GLN A 86 9.20 -66.86 -29.53
N ALA A 87 10.14 -67.32 -28.70
CA ALA A 87 10.43 -68.74 -28.59
C ALA A 87 9.22 -69.54 -28.06
N LEU A 88 8.49 -69.00 -27.08
CA LEU A 88 7.28 -69.63 -26.55
C LEU A 88 6.13 -69.66 -27.56
N CYS A 89 5.96 -68.60 -28.33
CA CYS A 89 4.98 -68.52 -29.41
C CYS A 89 5.23 -69.59 -30.48
N LYS A 90 6.51 -69.83 -30.81
CA LYS A 90 6.91 -70.88 -31.73
C LYS A 90 6.51 -72.27 -31.22
N GLU A 91 6.72 -72.54 -29.92
CA GLU A 91 6.28 -73.81 -29.30
C GLU A 91 4.75 -73.92 -29.18
N ALA A 92 4.05 -72.80 -29.06
CA ALA A 92 2.59 -72.77 -29.09
C ALA A 92 2.01 -72.97 -30.51
N GLY A 93 2.85 -73.09 -31.54
CA GLY A 93 2.42 -73.28 -32.93
C GLY A 93 1.91 -72.01 -33.61
N HIS A 94 2.15 -70.82 -33.04
CA HIS A 94 1.73 -69.54 -33.62
C HIS A 94 2.55 -69.20 -34.87
N GLN A 95 1.88 -68.83 -35.96
CA GLN A 95 2.52 -68.42 -37.23
C GLN A 95 2.26 -66.95 -37.61
N GLY A 96 1.44 -66.23 -36.84
CA GLY A 96 1.08 -64.84 -37.11
C GLY A 96 2.04 -63.80 -36.52
N PRO A 97 1.68 -62.51 -36.57
CA PRO A 97 2.44 -61.43 -35.94
C PRO A 97 2.65 -61.69 -34.45
N LEU A 98 3.84 -61.35 -33.93
CA LEU A 98 4.21 -61.71 -32.56
C LEU A 98 3.31 -61.07 -31.50
N HIS A 99 2.78 -59.87 -31.74
CA HIS A 99 1.87 -59.17 -30.82
C HIS A 99 0.47 -59.79 -30.70
N GLN A 100 0.12 -60.74 -31.57
CA GLN A 100 -1.14 -61.47 -31.53
C GLN A 100 -0.98 -62.86 -30.89
N CYS A 101 0.24 -63.24 -30.54
CA CYS A 101 0.51 -64.54 -29.95
C CYS A 101 -0.07 -64.63 -28.53
N ASP A 102 -0.83 -65.70 -28.28
CA ASP A 102 -1.21 -66.12 -26.95
C ASP A 102 -0.68 -67.53 -26.68
N VAL A 103 -0.01 -67.69 -25.54
CA VAL A 103 0.58 -68.96 -25.09
C VAL A 103 -0.30 -69.66 -24.06
N TYR A 104 -1.47 -69.08 -23.74
CA TYR A 104 -2.43 -69.65 -22.80
C TYR A 104 -2.79 -71.09 -23.20
N GLN A 105 -2.75 -71.99 -22.21
CA GLN A 105 -2.98 -73.44 -22.37
C GLN A 105 -1.97 -74.22 -23.23
N SER A 106 -0.89 -73.61 -23.73
CA SER A 106 0.18 -74.35 -24.41
C SER A 106 1.08 -75.08 -23.42
N THR A 107 0.90 -76.39 -23.31
CA THR A 107 1.73 -77.26 -22.47
C THR A 107 3.17 -77.36 -22.97
N GLN A 108 3.38 -77.25 -24.30
CA GLN A 108 4.71 -77.26 -24.92
C GLN A 108 5.49 -75.99 -24.57
N ALA A 109 4.87 -74.81 -24.70
CA ALA A 109 5.47 -73.55 -24.26
C ALA A 109 5.77 -73.56 -22.75
N GLY A 110 4.83 -74.08 -21.94
CA GLY A 110 5.02 -74.24 -20.50
C GLY A 110 6.18 -75.17 -20.14
N ALA A 111 6.35 -76.29 -20.84
CA ALA A 111 7.48 -77.21 -20.64
C ALA A 111 8.82 -76.54 -20.98
N LYS A 112 8.87 -75.77 -22.07
CA LYS A 112 10.07 -75.03 -22.46
C LYS A 112 10.44 -73.93 -21.47
N LEU A 113 9.46 -73.14 -21.01
CA LEU A 113 9.68 -72.15 -19.96
C LEU A 113 10.15 -72.79 -18.65
N ARG A 114 9.58 -73.94 -18.28
CA ARG A 114 9.99 -74.69 -17.08
C ARG A 114 11.46 -75.11 -17.16
N ALA A 115 11.92 -75.61 -18.30
CA ALA A 115 13.31 -76.00 -18.49
C ALA A 115 14.28 -74.82 -18.30
N LEU A 116 13.94 -73.64 -18.86
CA LEU A 116 14.69 -72.40 -18.63
C LEU A 116 14.74 -72.06 -17.13
N LEU A 117 13.59 -72.06 -16.44
CA LEU A 117 13.51 -71.69 -15.02
C LEU A 117 14.25 -72.67 -14.10
N GLN A 118 14.24 -73.97 -14.43
CA GLN A 118 14.93 -75.02 -13.66
C GLN A 118 16.45 -74.87 -13.68
N ALA A 119 17.01 -74.28 -14.74
CA ALA A 119 18.46 -74.07 -14.83
C ALA A 119 18.97 -73.09 -13.74
N GLY A 120 18.15 -72.13 -13.31
CA GLY A 120 18.56 -71.11 -12.34
C GLY A 120 19.90 -70.47 -12.72
N SER A 121 20.82 -70.35 -11.76
CA SER A 121 22.19 -69.87 -11.99
C SER A 121 23.22 -71.01 -12.12
N SER A 122 22.79 -72.25 -12.41
CA SER A 122 23.68 -73.42 -12.41
C SER A 122 24.60 -73.52 -13.63
N ARG A 123 24.32 -72.74 -14.69
CA ARG A 123 25.05 -72.72 -15.97
C ARG A 123 25.23 -71.29 -16.47
N PRO A 124 26.19 -71.02 -17.38
CA PRO A 124 26.32 -69.71 -18.03
C PRO A 124 25.00 -69.29 -18.69
N TRP A 125 24.58 -68.05 -18.48
CA TRP A 125 23.28 -67.56 -18.97
C TRP A 125 23.16 -67.65 -20.50
N GLN A 126 24.28 -67.54 -21.22
CA GLN A 126 24.34 -67.69 -22.68
C GLN A 126 23.91 -69.08 -23.14
N GLU A 127 24.33 -70.13 -22.44
CA GLU A 127 23.92 -71.49 -22.76
C GLU A 127 22.44 -71.72 -22.46
N VAL A 128 21.99 -71.23 -21.30
CA VAL A 128 20.59 -71.31 -20.88
C VAL A 128 19.69 -70.54 -21.86
N LEU A 129 20.15 -69.39 -22.35
CA LEU A 129 19.47 -68.62 -23.38
C LEU A 129 19.46 -69.38 -24.71
N LYS A 130 20.58 -69.97 -25.12
CA LYS A 130 20.69 -70.77 -26.35
C LYS A 130 19.73 -71.96 -26.35
N ASP A 131 19.60 -72.64 -25.23
CA ASP A 131 18.64 -73.74 -25.07
C ASP A 131 17.18 -73.25 -25.21
N MET A 132 16.89 -72.03 -24.75
CA MET A 132 15.55 -71.43 -24.81
C MET A 132 15.19 -70.83 -26.17
N VAL A 133 16.06 -70.01 -26.75
CA VAL A 133 15.73 -69.19 -27.95
C VAL A 133 16.54 -69.57 -29.18
N GLY A 134 17.50 -70.50 -29.05
CA GLY A 134 18.37 -70.94 -30.15
C GLY A 134 19.59 -70.06 -30.41
N SER A 135 19.82 -69.03 -29.60
CA SER A 135 20.94 -68.09 -29.72
C SER A 135 21.54 -67.79 -28.34
N ASP A 136 22.85 -67.57 -28.28
CA ASP A 136 23.58 -67.17 -27.07
C ASP A 136 23.67 -65.64 -26.88
N SER A 137 23.04 -64.88 -27.78
CA SER A 137 23.14 -63.43 -27.85
C SER A 137 21.84 -62.73 -27.46
N LEU A 138 21.96 -61.59 -26.78
CA LEU A 138 20.84 -60.66 -26.58
C LEU A 138 20.45 -60.03 -27.91
N ASP A 139 19.18 -60.12 -28.26
CA ASP A 139 18.65 -59.70 -29.56
C ASP A 139 17.36 -58.88 -29.37
N ALA A 140 17.37 -57.64 -29.86
CA ALA A 140 16.22 -56.75 -29.82
C ALA A 140 15.23 -56.98 -30.97
N GLN A 141 15.57 -57.79 -31.98
CA GLN A 141 14.72 -58.02 -33.14
C GLN A 141 13.32 -58.54 -32.77
N PRO A 142 13.14 -59.47 -31.82
CA PRO A 142 11.81 -59.92 -31.41
C PRO A 142 10.97 -58.80 -30.80
N LEU A 143 11.60 -57.88 -30.06
CA LEU A 143 10.95 -56.68 -29.53
C LEU A 143 10.50 -55.75 -30.67
N LEU A 144 11.37 -55.52 -31.67
CA LEU A 144 11.02 -54.72 -32.85
C LEU A 144 9.89 -55.35 -33.66
N ASN A 145 9.91 -56.68 -33.84
CA ASN A 145 8.86 -57.43 -34.54
C ASN A 145 7.51 -57.34 -33.81
N TYR A 146 7.52 -57.39 -32.46
CA TYR A 146 6.30 -57.21 -31.68
C TYR A 146 5.66 -55.85 -31.94
N PHE A 147 6.45 -54.78 -31.97
CA PHE A 147 5.96 -53.41 -32.17
C PHE A 147 5.93 -52.95 -33.64
N GLN A 148 6.16 -53.83 -34.60
CA GLN A 148 6.21 -53.48 -36.02
C GLN A 148 5.00 -52.65 -36.50
N PRO A 149 3.73 -52.96 -36.14
CA PRO A 149 2.60 -52.16 -36.61
C PRO A 149 2.65 -50.70 -36.15
N VAL A 150 3.01 -50.45 -34.89
CA VAL A 150 3.13 -49.08 -34.36
C VAL A 150 4.37 -48.39 -34.91
N THR A 151 5.46 -49.11 -35.15
CA THR A 151 6.65 -48.55 -35.81
C THR A 151 6.32 -48.06 -37.21
N GLN A 152 5.60 -48.87 -38.01
CA GLN A 152 5.18 -48.46 -39.35
C GLN A 152 4.26 -47.24 -39.30
N TRP A 153 3.24 -47.27 -38.42
CA TRP A 153 2.33 -46.14 -38.25
C TRP A 153 3.09 -44.85 -37.84
N LEU A 154 4.03 -44.93 -36.90
CA LEU A 154 4.85 -43.78 -36.49
C LEU A 154 5.71 -43.24 -37.63
N GLN A 155 6.27 -44.10 -38.47
CA GLN A 155 7.04 -43.67 -39.65
C GLN A 155 6.16 -42.88 -40.62
N GLU A 156 4.94 -43.35 -40.88
CA GLU A 156 3.96 -42.66 -41.73
C GLU A 156 3.55 -41.31 -41.13
N GLN A 157 3.25 -41.26 -39.82
CA GLN A 157 2.88 -40.02 -39.14
C GLN A 157 4.01 -38.98 -39.13
N ASN A 158 5.25 -39.42 -38.86
CA ASN A 158 6.40 -38.52 -38.87
C ASN A 158 6.66 -37.94 -40.27
N GLN A 159 6.48 -38.75 -41.32
CA GLN A 159 6.58 -38.27 -42.70
C GLN A 159 5.46 -37.29 -43.05
N GLN A 160 4.21 -37.57 -42.65
CA GLN A 160 3.07 -36.68 -42.90
C GLN A 160 3.23 -35.33 -42.22
N ASN A 161 3.71 -35.31 -40.98
CA ASN A 161 3.86 -34.10 -40.17
C ASN A 161 5.22 -33.40 -40.36
N ARG A 162 6.11 -33.95 -41.19
CA ARG A 162 7.50 -33.46 -41.41
C ARG A 162 8.31 -33.37 -40.11
N GLU A 163 8.09 -34.32 -39.22
CA GLU A 163 8.81 -34.42 -37.95
C GLU A 163 10.27 -34.81 -38.16
N VAL A 164 11.15 -34.26 -37.34
CA VAL A 164 12.58 -34.60 -37.35
C VAL A 164 12.83 -35.80 -36.44
N LEU A 165 13.40 -36.88 -36.98
CA LEU A 165 13.82 -38.01 -36.18
C LEU A 165 15.11 -37.69 -35.41
N GLY A 166 15.03 -37.73 -34.09
CA GLY A 166 16.11 -37.36 -33.18
C GLY A 166 15.93 -35.97 -32.59
N TRP A 167 16.96 -35.44 -31.94
CA TRP A 167 16.92 -34.18 -31.19
C TRP A 167 18.08 -33.29 -31.65
N PRO A 168 17.92 -32.50 -32.74
CA PRO A 168 19.00 -31.68 -33.31
C PRO A 168 19.39 -30.50 -32.40
N GLU A 169 18.46 -29.99 -31.58
CA GLU A 169 18.69 -28.89 -30.66
C GLU A 169 18.97 -29.38 -29.23
N TYR A 170 20.15 -29.94 -28.99
CA TYR A 170 20.55 -30.44 -27.66
C TYR A 170 20.50 -29.38 -26.53
N GLN A 171 20.60 -28.11 -26.90
CA GLN A 171 20.65 -26.99 -25.97
C GLN A 171 19.30 -26.32 -25.72
N TRP A 172 18.25 -26.69 -26.45
CA TRP A 172 16.93 -26.10 -26.26
C TRP A 172 16.36 -26.41 -24.87
N ARG A 173 15.74 -25.41 -24.24
CA ARG A 173 15.05 -25.51 -22.94
C ARG A 173 13.73 -24.73 -23.00
N PRO A 174 12.67 -25.20 -22.34
CA PRO A 174 11.42 -24.44 -22.26
C PRO A 174 11.62 -23.16 -21.43
N PRO A 175 10.90 -22.06 -21.74
CA PRO A 175 10.84 -20.89 -20.87
C PRO A 175 10.18 -21.24 -19.52
N MET A 176 10.67 -20.64 -18.44
CA MET A 176 10.12 -20.83 -17.10
C MET A 176 8.73 -20.16 -17.01
N PRO A 177 7.68 -20.85 -16.50
CA PRO A 177 6.38 -20.23 -16.26
C PRO A 177 6.49 -19.14 -15.18
N ASP A 178 5.84 -18.00 -15.37
CA ASP A 178 5.89 -16.84 -14.45
C ASP A 178 5.43 -17.15 -13.01
N ASN A 179 4.71 -18.27 -12.80
CA ASN A 179 4.15 -18.70 -11.52
C ASN A 179 4.73 -20.03 -11.00
N TYR A 180 5.94 -20.43 -11.41
CA TYR A 180 6.55 -21.66 -10.88
C TYR A 180 6.96 -21.47 -9.41
N PRO A 181 6.46 -22.27 -8.46
CA PRO A 181 6.78 -22.09 -7.05
C PRO A 181 8.24 -22.45 -6.78
N GLU A 182 9.09 -21.44 -6.61
CA GLU A 182 10.33 -21.59 -5.87
C GLU A 182 9.96 -21.71 -4.38
N GLY A 183 10.04 -22.91 -3.77
CA GLY A 183 9.68 -23.01 -2.35
C GLY A 183 9.50 -24.37 -1.69
N ILE A 184 10.13 -25.46 -2.18
CA ILE A 184 10.07 -26.77 -1.48
C ILE A 184 10.88 -26.76 -0.16
N ASP A 185 11.67 -25.71 0.10
CA ASP A 185 12.52 -25.55 1.29
C ASP A 185 11.97 -24.57 2.36
N LEU A 186 10.70 -24.15 2.28
CA LEU A 186 10.12 -23.21 3.26
C LEU A 186 9.81 -23.90 4.60
N VAL A 187 10.18 -23.25 5.70
CA VAL A 187 9.96 -23.72 7.07
C VAL A 187 8.50 -23.53 7.48
N SER A 188 7.84 -24.61 7.87
CA SER A 188 6.47 -24.59 8.41
C SER A 188 6.39 -24.91 9.90
N ASP A 189 7.52 -25.09 10.59
CA ASP A 189 7.55 -25.38 12.04
C ASP A 189 7.29 -24.12 12.88
N GLU A 190 6.17 -24.12 13.60
CA GLU A 190 5.78 -23.02 14.47
C GLU A 190 6.74 -22.83 15.67
N ALA A 191 7.44 -23.87 16.12
CA ALA A 191 8.39 -23.73 17.22
C ALA A 191 9.66 -22.96 16.78
N GLU A 192 10.13 -23.20 15.56
CA GLU A 192 11.20 -22.40 14.94
C GLU A 192 10.76 -20.95 14.71
N ALA A 193 9.54 -20.76 14.20
CA ALA A 193 8.97 -19.44 14.01
C ALA A 193 8.83 -18.64 15.32
N SER A 194 8.46 -19.29 16.43
CA SER A 194 8.40 -18.67 17.77
C SER A 194 9.77 -18.15 18.21
N ARG A 195 10.82 -18.97 18.08
CA ARG A 195 12.19 -18.55 18.42
C ARG A 195 12.66 -17.39 17.54
N PHE A 196 12.30 -17.42 16.25
CA PHE A 196 12.62 -16.34 15.31
C PHE A 196 11.98 -15.00 15.75
N VAL A 197 10.68 -14.97 16.06
CA VAL A 197 10.00 -13.72 16.44
C VAL A 197 10.50 -13.17 17.79
N GLU A 198 10.85 -14.04 18.73
CA GLU A 198 11.46 -13.65 20.01
C GLU A 198 12.85 -13.01 19.80
N GLU A 199 13.68 -13.61 18.94
CA GLU A 199 14.99 -13.04 18.60
C GLU A 199 14.85 -11.71 17.86
N TYR A 200 13.92 -11.64 16.90
CA TYR A 200 13.61 -10.41 16.17
C TYR A 200 13.22 -9.29 17.14
N ASP A 201 12.22 -9.50 18.01
CA ASP A 201 11.74 -8.49 18.94
C ASP A 201 12.87 -7.95 19.84
N ARG A 202 13.67 -8.86 20.44
CA ARG A 202 14.78 -8.48 21.32
C ARG A 202 15.83 -7.63 20.60
N ARG A 203 16.16 -7.96 19.36
CA ARG A 203 17.20 -7.27 18.58
C ARG A 203 16.69 -5.97 17.97
N SER A 204 15.46 -5.97 17.46
CA SER A 204 14.80 -4.79 16.91
C SER A 204 14.67 -3.69 17.96
N ARG A 205 14.29 -4.00 19.21
CA ARG A 205 14.24 -2.99 20.30
C ARG A 205 15.54 -2.22 20.48
N VAL A 206 16.70 -2.87 20.34
CA VAL A 206 18.01 -2.23 20.49
C VAL A 206 18.33 -1.37 19.28
N VAL A 207 18.23 -1.94 18.08
CA VAL A 207 18.59 -1.23 16.83
C VAL A 207 17.64 -0.04 16.60
N TRP A 208 16.35 -0.21 16.89
CA TRP A 208 15.34 0.83 16.71
C TRP A 208 15.48 1.96 17.72
N ASN A 209 15.84 1.64 18.97
CA ASN A 209 16.16 2.66 19.98
C ASN A 209 17.37 3.52 19.58
N GLU A 210 18.46 2.89 19.14
CA GLU A 210 19.66 3.62 18.69
C GLU A 210 19.38 4.51 17.47
N TYR A 211 18.53 4.04 16.55
CA TYR A 211 18.08 4.85 15.42
C TYR A 211 17.20 6.02 15.86
N ALA A 212 16.23 5.78 16.76
CA ALA A 212 15.35 6.82 17.26
C ALA A 212 16.11 7.94 17.97
N GLU A 213 17.14 7.62 18.76
CA GLU A 213 18.03 8.62 19.37
C GLU A 213 18.78 9.45 18.32
N ALA A 214 19.43 8.82 17.34
CA ALA A 214 20.14 9.55 16.30
C ALA A 214 19.21 10.43 15.44
N SER A 215 17.99 9.96 15.19
CA SER A 215 16.97 10.72 14.47
C SER A 215 16.45 11.90 15.29
N TRP A 216 16.22 11.69 16.59
CA TRP A 216 15.85 12.75 17.53
C TRP A 216 16.92 13.84 17.63
N ASP A 217 18.19 13.44 17.78
CA ASP A 217 19.33 14.35 17.88
C ASP A 217 19.45 15.24 16.65
N TYR A 218 19.25 14.66 15.45
CA TYR A 218 19.23 15.44 14.21
C TYR A 218 18.03 16.38 14.14
N ASN A 219 16.82 15.90 14.45
CA ASN A 219 15.58 16.67 14.37
C ASN A 219 15.54 17.84 15.38
N THR A 220 16.26 17.73 16.50
CA THR A 220 16.35 18.77 17.55
C THR A 220 17.67 19.54 17.51
N ASN A 221 18.56 19.23 16.57
CA ASN A 221 19.81 19.95 16.33
C ASN A 221 20.38 19.62 14.93
N ILE A 222 19.87 20.31 13.91
CA ILE A 222 20.24 20.08 12.52
C ILE A 222 21.69 20.52 12.28
N THR A 223 22.58 19.55 12.07
CA THR A 223 24.00 19.78 11.77
C THR A 223 24.51 18.78 10.75
N LYS A 224 25.61 19.12 10.05
CA LYS A 224 26.26 18.19 9.10
C LYS A 224 26.73 16.89 9.76
N GLU A 225 27.24 16.99 10.99
CA GLU A 225 27.66 15.80 11.75
C GLU A 225 26.45 14.96 12.16
N GLY A 226 25.38 15.59 12.67
CA GLY A 226 24.13 14.90 12.99
C GLY A 226 23.51 14.18 11.78
N SER A 227 23.52 14.81 10.60
CA SER A 227 23.05 14.14 9.37
C SER A 227 23.86 12.90 9.02
N LYS A 228 25.18 12.93 9.20
CA LYS A 228 26.04 11.80 8.92
C LYS A 228 25.78 10.63 9.88
N ILE A 229 25.65 10.93 11.18
CA ILE A 229 25.33 9.94 12.21
C ILE A 229 23.96 9.28 11.92
N LEU A 230 22.95 10.08 11.55
CA LEU A 230 21.63 9.57 11.20
C LEU A 230 21.69 8.65 9.95
N LEU A 231 22.44 9.02 8.91
CA LEU A 231 22.63 8.16 7.73
C LEU A 231 23.34 6.85 8.07
N GLU A 232 24.37 6.89 8.92
CA GLU A 232 25.05 5.68 9.41
C GLU A 232 24.09 4.75 10.18
N LYS A 233 23.23 5.32 11.04
CA LYS A 233 22.20 4.56 11.77
C LYS A 233 21.09 4.02 10.85
N ASN A 234 20.70 4.76 9.80
CA ASN A 234 19.79 4.23 8.77
C ASN A 234 20.35 2.97 8.09
N VAL A 235 21.66 2.94 7.78
CA VAL A 235 22.30 1.75 7.20
C VAL A 235 22.32 0.58 8.19
N GLN A 236 22.59 0.82 9.47
CA GLN A 236 22.54 -0.21 10.52
C GLN A 236 21.13 -0.81 10.66
N MET A 237 20.11 0.05 10.67
CA MET A 237 18.70 -0.34 10.68
C MET A 237 18.33 -1.18 9.46
N ALA A 238 18.76 -0.75 8.27
CA ALA A 238 18.47 -1.45 7.02
C ALA A 238 19.14 -2.83 6.98
N ASN A 239 20.39 -2.95 7.42
CA ASN A 239 21.08 -4.24 7.51
C ASN A 239 20.36 -5.22 8.44
N HIS A 240 19.86 -4.73 9.58
CA HIS A 240 19.01 -5.51 10.49
C HIS A 240 17.71 -5.96 9.79
N THR A 241 17.05 -5.03 9.09
CA THR A 241 15.81 -5.29 8.35
C THR A 241 16.01 -6.34 7.25
N VAL A 242 17.05 -6.21 6.43
CA VAL A 242 17.40 -7.20 5.39
C VAL A 242 17.67 -8.57 6.00
N LYS A 243 18.48 -8.62 7.07
CA LYS A 243 18.83 -9.88 7.73
C LYS A 243 17.59 -10.64 8.21
N TYR A 244 16.72 -9.97 8.97
CA TYR A 244 15.54 -10.61 9.54
C TYR A 244 14.41 -10.79 8.54
N GLY A 245 14.22 -9.87 7.61
CA GLY A 245 13.22 -10.01 6.55
C GLY A 245 13.55 -11.15 5.58
N THR A 246 14.83 -11.32 5.22
CA THR A 246 15.28 -12.47 4.41
C THR A 246 15.08 -13.79 5.16
N TRP A 247 15.28 -13.81 6.48
CA TRP A 247 14.98 -14.98 7.30
C TRP A 247 13.46 -15.21 7.40
N ALA A 248 12.65 -14.17 7.60
CA ALA A 248 11.19 -14.24 7.64
C ALA A 248 10.59 -14.81 6.34
N ARG A 249 11.16 -14.47 5.18
CA ARG A 249 10.75 -14.98 3.86
C ARG A 249 11.00 -16.48 3.67
N LYS A 250 11.76 -17.13 4.56
CA LYS A 250 11.91 -18.60 4.57
C LYS A 250 10.76 -19.34 5.25
N PHE A 251 9.87 -18.64 5.94
CA PHE A 251 8.71 -19.25 6.58
C PHE A 251 7.50 -19.27 5.64
N ASP A 252 6.87 -20.43 5.49
CA ASP A 252 5.56 -20.54 4.86
C ASP A 252 4.45 -20.25 5.90
N VAL A 253 4.01 -19.00 5.94
CA VAL A 253 2.98 -18.54 6.87
C VAL A 253 1.56 -18.97 6.48
N THR A 254 1.36 -19.61 5.31
CA THR A 254 0.01 -20.01 4.87
C THR A 254 -0.60 -21.04 5.81
N ASN A 255 0.22 -22.00 6.26
CA ASN A 255 -0.18 -23.16 7.06
C ASN A 255 -0.12 -22.97 8.59
N PHE A 256 0.27 -21.78 9.06
CA PHE A 256 0.38 -21.49 10.50
C PHE A 256 -1.01 -21.44 11.14
N GLN A 257 -1.16 -22.14 12.27
CA GLN A 257 -2.35 -22.12 13.13
C GLN A 257 -2.35 -20.87 14.04
N ASN A 258 -1.18 -20.42 14.49
CA ASN A 258 -1.08 -19.24 15.34
C ASN A 258 -1.21 -17.95 14.50
N ALA A 259 -2.41 -17.35 14.52
CA ALA A 259 -2.71 -16.13 13.78
C ALA A 259 -1.81 -14.94 14.13
N THR A 260 -1.44 -14.79 15.41
CA THR A 260 -0.56 -13.71 15.88
C THR A 260 0.83 -13.85 15.27
N MET A 261 1.40 -15.05 15.29
CA MET A 261 2.71 -15.34 14.71
C MET A 261 2.70 -15.20 13.18
N LYS A 262 1.64 -15.70 12.52
CA LYS A 262 1.41 -15.49 11.08
C LYS A 262 1.43 -14.01 10.72
N ARG A 263 0.72 -13.17 11.48
CA ARG A 263 0.67 -11.72 11.27
C ARG A 263 2.04 -11.06 11.50
N MET A 264 2.76 -11.41 12.57
CA MET A 264 4.11 -10.88 12.83
C MET A 264 5.07 -11.19 11.68
N ILE A 265 5.16 -12.46 11.28
CA ILE A 265 6.11 -12.88 10.25
C ILE A 265 5.75 -12.27 8.91
N LYS A 266 4.46 -12.21 8.54
CA LYS A 266 4.02 -11.53 7.31
C LYS A 266 4.46 -10.06 7.29
N LYS A 267 4.40 -9.34 8.42
CA LYS A 267 4.90 -7.96 8.51
C LYS A 267 6.42 -7.89 8.38
N ILE A 268 7.16 -8.82 8.99
CA ILE A 268 8.64 -8.85 8.92
C ILE A 268 9.15 -9.27 7.52
N GLN A 269 8.35 -10.00 6.73
CA GLN A 269 8.66 -10.34 5.34
C GLN A 269 8.71 -9.14 4.40
N ASP A 270 8.11 -8.02 4.80
CA ASP A 270 8.23 -6.73 4.14
C ASP A 270 9.52 -6.03 4.60
N LEU A 271 10.46 -5.84 3.68
CA LEU A 271 11.74 -5.17 3.95
C LEU A 271 11.64 -3.66 3.69
N GLU A 272 10.49 -3.16 3.22
CA GLU A 272 10.27 -1.77 2.84
C GLU A 272 11.40 -1.29 1.89
N ARG A 273 11.95 -0.09 2.12
CA ARG A 273 13.10 0.45 1.38
C ARG A 273 14.36 -0.39 1.49
N ALA A 274 14.51 -1.20 2.54
CA ALA A 274 15.72 -2.02 2.73
C ALA A 274 15.82 -3.17 1.70
N ALA A 275 14.76 -3.45 0.94
CA ALA A 275 14.81 -4.35 -0.21
C ALA A 275 15.69 -3.82 -1.35
N LEU A 276 15.95 -2.50 -1.42
CA LEU A 276 16.79 -1.90 -2.46
C LEU A 276 18.25 -2.38 -2.36
N PRO A 277 18.96 -2.50 -3.50
CA PRO A 277 20.41 -2.66 -3.52
C PRO A 277 21.10 -1.55 -2.70
N VAL A 278 22.21 -1.88 -2.03
CA VAL A 278 22.90 -0.97 -1.08
C VAL A 278 23.11 0.45 -1.63
N ARG A 279 23.61 0.58 -2.86
CA ARG A 279 23.83 1.91 -3.48
C ARG A 279 22.55 2.70 -3.70
N GLU A 280 21.48 2.02 -4.09
CA GLU A 280 20.18 2.64 -4.32
C GLU A 280 19.50 3.02 -3.00
N LEU A 281 19.69 2.20 -1.95
CA LEU A 281 19.23 2.51 -0.59
C LEU A 281 19.95 3.74 -0.01
N GLU A 282 21.27 3.83 -0.16
CA GLU A 282 22.06 5.00 0.25
C GLU A 282 21.56 6.26 -0.47
N GLN A 283 21.34 6.15 -1.78
CA GLN A 283 20.79 7.23 -2.58
C GLN A 283 19.38 7.62 -2.15
N TYR A 284 18.50 6.65 -1.88
CA TYR A 284 17.15 6.89 -1.40
C TYR A 284 17.14 7.64 -0.06
N ASN A 285 17.97 7.20 0.89
CA ASN A 285 18.09 7.82 2.20
C ASN A 285 18.65 9.24 2.11
N GLN A 286 19.63 9.48 1.23
CA GLN A 286 20.15 10.83 0.99
C GLN A 286 19.09 11.74 0.38
N ILE A 287 18.33 11.26 -0.61
CA ILE A 287 17.25 12.04 -1.25
C ILE A 287 16.18 12.45 -0.23
N LEU A 288 15.74 11.52 0.64
CA LEU A 288 14.77 11.85 1.68
C LEU A 288 15.31 12.92 2.64
N LEU A 289 16.55 12.76 3.10
CA LEU A 289 17.18 13.71 4.01
C LEU A 289 17.36 15.10 3.36
N ASP A 290 17.75 15.15 2.09
CA ASP A 290 17.90 16.39 1.32
C ASP A 290 16.56 17.11 1.15
N MET A 291 15.49 16.37 0.82
CA MET A 291 14.15 16.92 0.69
C MET A 291 13.62 17.47 2.02
N GLU A 292 13.78 16.73 3.12
CA GLU A 292 13.36 17.14 4.46
C GLU A 292 14.17 18.35 4.98
N THR A 293 15.49 18.35 4.76
CA THR A 293 16.36 19.48 5.11
C THR A 293 15.95 20.72 4.32
N THR A 294 15.78 20.59 3.00
CA THR A 294 15.41 21.68 2.09
C THR A 294 14.10 22.33 2.53
N TYR A 295 13.12 21.52 2.95
CA TYR A 295 11.86 22.04 3.47
C TYR A 295 12.06 22.79 4.80
N SER A 296 12.81 22.21 5.73
CA SER A 296 12.90 22.68 7.12
C SER A 296 13.71 23.97 7.29
N VAL A 297 14.76 24.18 6.49
CA VAL A 297 15.66 25.34 6.61
C VAL A 297 15.30 26.50 5.67
N ALA A 298 14.30 26.31 4.80
CA ALA A 298 13.94 27.31 3.81
C ALA A 298 13.40 28.60 4.44
N SER A 299 13.73 29.72 3.80
CA SER A 299 13.20 31.03 4.14
C SER A 299 12.81 31.82 2.88
N VAL A 300 11.83 32.69 3.04
CA VAL A 300 11.32 33.58 1.98
C VAL A 300 11.74 35.00 2.33
N CYS A 301 12.47 35.65 1.42
CA CYS A 301 13.06 36.96 1.68
C CYS A 301 12.34 38.07 0.91
N HIS A 302 12.11 39.19 1.59
CA HIS A 302 11.72 40.46 0.98
C HIS A 302 12.88 41.07 0.20
N SER A 303 12.59 42.00 -0.70
CA SER A 303 13.61 42.72 -1.49
C SER A 303 14.55 43.59 -0.64
N ASN A 304 14.15 43.93 0.59
CA ASN A 304 14.95 44.68 1.55
C ASN A 304 15.96 43.80 2.34
N GLY A 305 15.94 42.48 2.14
CA GLY A 305 16.85 41.53 2.80
C GLY A 305 16.29 40.81 4.03
N THR A 306 15.10 41.16 4.53
CA THR A 306 14.47 40.42 5.64
C THR A 306 13.96 39.06 5.16
N CYS A 307 14.34 37.97 5.82
CA CYS A 307 13.92 36.60 5.48
C CYS A 307 13.03 36.02 6.58
N LEU A 308 11.92 35.40 6.18
CA LEU A 308 10.93 34.78 7.06
C LEU A 308 10.98 33.26 6.91
N GLN A 309 11.02 32.54 8.02
CA GLN A 309 10.87 31.07 8.03
C GLN A 309 9.39 30.68 7.95
N LEU A 310 9.10 29.40 7.66
CA LEU A 310 7.72 28.93 7.69
C LEU A 310 7.10 29.11 9.08
N GLU A 311 7.76 28.55 10.10
CA GLU A 311 7.32 28.61 11.50
C GLU A 311 8.29 29.46 12.36
N PRO A 312 7.80 30.50 13.05
CA PRO A 312 6.41 30.95 13.13
C PRO A 312 6.01 31.98 12.06
N ASP A 313 6.97 32.56 11.32
CA ASP A 313 6.77 33.85 10.63
C ASP A 313 5.71 33.81 9.52
N LEU A 314 5.89 32.96 8.51
CA LEU A 314 4.96 32.88 7.37
C LEU A 314 3.62 32.28 7.80
N THR A 315 3.61 31.32 8.73
CA THR A 315 2.37 30.78 9.31
C THR A 315 1.56 31.89 9.99
N ASN A 316 2.19 32.72 10.81
CA ASN A 316 1.53 33.87 11.45
C ASN A 316 1.04 34.90 10.43
N LEU A 317 1.84 35.21 9.40
CA LEU A 317 1.43 36.12 8.32
C LEU A 317 0.20 35.58 7.59
N MET A 318 0.19 34.30 7.20
CA MET A 318 -0.96 33.68 6.53
C MET A 318 -2.21 33.63 7.42
N ALA A 319 -2.05 33.47 8.73
CA ALA A 319 -3.16 33.42 9.68
C ALA A 319 -3.78 34.79 9.95
N THR A 320 -2.96 35.83 10.09
CA THR A 320 -3.39 37.14 10.62
C THR A 320 -3.55 38.22 9.57
N SER A 321 -2.77 38.18 8.47
CA SER A 321 -2.88 39.21 7.43
C SER A 321 -4.24 39.12 6.73
N ARG A 322 -4.77 40.28 6.39
CA ARG A 322 -5.98 40.45 5.57
C ARG A 322 -5.67 41.20 4.28
N ASN A 323 -4.40 41.42 3.97
CA ASN A 323 -3.96 42.06 2.74
C ASN A 323 -3.75 41.00 1.64
N TYR A 324 -4.49 41.12 0.53
CA TYR A 324 -4.42 40.16 -0.59
C TYR A 324 -3.01 39.99 -1.15
N GLU A 325 -2.29 41.09 -1.39
CA GLU A 325 -0.96 41.07 -2.01
C GLU A 325 0.12 40.52 -1.07
N GLU A 326 -0.01 40.78 0.23
CA GLU A 326 0.90 40.24 1.25
C GLU A 326 0.73 38.72 1.40
N LEU A 327 -0.52 38.24 1.48
CA LEU A 327 -0.85 36.81 1.47
C LEU A 327 -0.35 36.15 0.18
N LEU A 328 -0.50 36.82 -0.96
CA LEU A 328 -0.03 36.32 -2.25
C LEU A 328 1.50 36.21 -2.27
N TRP A 329 2.21 37.22 -1.76
CA TRP A 329 3.67 37.21 -1.66
C TRP A 329 4.16 36.02 -0.82
N ALA A 330 3.59 35.80 0.36
CA ALA A 330 3.97 34.69 1.23
C ALA A 330 3.66 33.33 0.58
N TRP A 331 2.44 33.17 0.07
CA TRP A 331 1.96 31.94 -0.56
C TRP A 331 2.80 31.54 -1.79
N LYS A 332 3.09 32.51 -2.65
CA LYS A 332 3.87 32.32 -3.88
C LYS A 332 5.34 32.13 -3.54
N GLY A 333 5.89 32.96 -2.65
CA GLY A 333 7.29 32.92 -2.24
C GLY A 333 7.67 31.56 -1.64
N TRP A 334 6.81 30.99 -0.78
CA TRP A 334 7.05 29.67 -0.20
C TRP A 334 7.12 28.57 -1.27
N ARG A 335 6.18 28.57 -2.23
CA ARG A 335 6.15 27.60 -3.34
C ARG A 335 7.33 27.76 -4.29
N ASP A 336 7.73 28.99 -4.57
CA ASP A 336 8.87 29.29 -5.42
C ASP A 336 10.20 28.87 -4.78
N LYS A 337 10.33 28.99 -3.45
CA LYS A 337 11.54 28.64 -2.72
C LYS A 337 11.64 27.16 -2.39
N VAL A 338 10.56 26.55 -1.91
CA VAL A 338 10.57 25.16 -1.46
C VAL A 338 10.13 24.22 -2.56
N GLY A 339 8.92 24.42 -3.10
CA GLY A 339 8.36 23.52 -4.11
C GLY A 339 9.32 23.28 -5.28
N ARG A 340 9.85 24.37 -5.86
CA ARG A 340 10.83 24.28 -6.96
C ARG A 340 12.14 23.58 -6.58
N SER A 341 12.59 23.71 -5.34
CA SER A 341 13.83 23.10 -4.85
C SER A 341 13.66 21.60 -4.57
N ILE A 342 12.44 21.13 -4.30
CA ILE A 342 12.14 19.70 -4.12
C ILE A 342 12.01 18.97 -5.46
N LEU A 343 11.54 19.65 -6.52
CA LEU A 343 11.26 19.04 -7.83
C LEU A 343 12.41 18.20 -8.42
N PRO A 344 13.71 18.58 -8.33
CA PRO A 344 14.80 17.77 -8.87
C PRO A 344 14.96 16.39 -8.22
N TYR A 345 14.59 16.25 -6.95
CA TYR A 345 14.73 15.01 -6.18
C TYR A 345 13.54 14.07 -6.38
N PHE A 346 12.34 14.64 -6.53
CA PHE A 346 11.09 13.90 -6.41
C PHE A 346 10.91 12.75 -7.44
N PRO A 347 11.25 12.90 -8.74
CA PRO A 347 11.14 11.80 -9.70
C PRO A 347 11.98 10.58 -9.33
N GLN A 348 13.21 10.79 -8.83
CA GLN A 348 14.09 9.71 -8.42
C GLN A 348 13.62 9.06 -7.11
N TYR A 349 13.07 9.86 -6.18
CA TYR A 349 12.37 9.34 -5.01
C TYR A 349 11.22 8.40 -5.40
N VAL A 350 10.37 8.80 -6.36
CA VAL A 350 9.23 7.98 -6.84
C VAL A 350 9.73 6.67 -7.47
N GLU A 351 10.75 6.74 -8.33
CA GLU A 351 11.36 5.57 -8.97
C GLU A 351 11.86 4.54 -7.94
N LEU A 352 12.65 5.01 -6.96
CA LEU A 352 13.22 4.17 -5.92
C LEU A 352 12.14 3.62 -4.96
N SER A 353 11.13 4.43 -4.61
CA SER A 353 9.99 4.00 -3.80
C SER A 353 9.22 2.87 -4.47
N ASN A 354 8.90 3.04 -5.76
CA ASN A 354 8.18 2.04 -6.54
C ASN A 354 9.02 0.78 -6.75
N LYS A 355 10.34 0.91 -6.93
CA LYS A 355 11.24 -0.24 -7.01
C LYS A 355 11.28 -1.03 -5.69
N ALA A 356 11.37 -0.34 -4.56
CA ALA A 356 11.30 -0.97 -3.24
C ALA A 356 9.97 -1.71 -3.03
N ALA A 357 8.84 -1.09 -3.40
CA ALA A 357 7.52 -1.70 -3.29
C ALA A 357 7.41 -2.99 -4.12
N ARG A 358 7.86 -2.98 -5.39
CA ARG A 358 7.88 -4.18 -6.25
C ARG A 358 8.77 -5.29 -5.72
N LEU A 359 9.92 -4.98 -5.12
CA LEU A 359 10.80 -5.96 -4.48
C LEU A 359 10.18 -6.59 -3.21
N ASN A 360 9.10 -6.02 -2.69
CA ASN A 360 8.28 -6.55 -1.60
C ASN A 360 6.95 -7.15 -2.05
N GLY A 361 6.69 -7.21 -3.37
CA GLY A 361 5.50 -7.86 -3.93
C GLY A 361 4.26 -6.97 -4.07
N TYR A 362 4.41 -5.64 -3.97
CA TYR A 362 3.35 -4.68 -4.28
C TYR A 362 3.47 -4.16 -5.72
N GLU A 363 2.40 -3.57 -6.25
CA GLU A 363 2.42 -2.99 -7.61
C GLU A 363 3.26 -1.70 -7.66
N ASP A 364 3.10 -0.83 -6.67
CA ASP A 364 3.78 0.46 -6.53
C ASP A 364 3.82 0.94 -5.06
N GLY A 365 4.43 2.11 -4.82
CA GLY A 365 4.55 2.68 -3.46
C GLY A 365 3.21 3.05 -2.82
N GLY A 366 2.19 3.39 -3.63
CA GLY A 366 0.84 3.67 -3.16
C GLY A 366 0.12 2.39 -2.71
N ASP A 367 0.27 1.29 -3.43
CA ASP A 367 -0.25 -0.02 -3.05
C ASP A 367 0.34 -0.51 -1.71
N SER A 368 1.66 -0.40 -1.55
CA SER A 368 2.35 -0.66 -0.28
C SER A 368 1.76 0.16 0.87
N TRP A 369 1.52 1.47 0.68
CA TRP A 369 0.94 2.32 1.73
C TRP A 369 -0.51 1.96 2.07
N ARG A 370 -1.35 1.66 1.07
CA ARG A 370 -2.75 1.27 1.28
C ARG A 370 -2.87 -0.07 2.01
N SER A 371 -1.88 -0.97 1.84
CA SER A 371 -1.87 -2.29 2.48
C SER A 371 -1.94 -2.24 4.02
N MET A 372 -1.46 -1.14 4.64
CA MET A 372 -1.48 -0.91 6.09
C MET A 372 -2.90 -0.85 6.68
N TYR A 373 -3.93 -0.64 5.85
CA TYR A 373 -5.32 -0.66 6.27
C TYR A 373 -5.96 -2.04 6.20
N GLU A 374 -5.32 -3.01 5.54
CA GLU A 374 -5.84 -4.37 5.32
C GLU A 374 -7.26 -4.38 4.73
N MET A 375 -7.54 -3.41 3.85
CA MET A 375 -8.83 -3.19 3.21
C MET A 375 -8.70 -3.27 1.68
N PRO A 376 -9.17 -4.36 1.04
CA PRO A 376 -9.07 -4.52 -0.41
C PRO A 376 -9.77 -3.43 -1.22
N PHE A 377 -10.80 -2.78 -0.66
CA PHE A 377 -11.62 -1.77 -1.33
C PHE A 377 -11.46 -0.36 -0.71
N LEU A 378 -10.31 -0.08 -0.10
CA LEU A 378 -10.05 1.16 0.63
C LEU A 378 -10.41 2.41 -0.19
N GLU A 379 -9.98 2.51 -1.45
CA GLU A 379 -10.25 3.69 -2.29
C GLU A 379 -11.76 3.95 -2.48
N TYR A 380 -12.54 2.89 -2.71
CA TYR A 380 -13.98 3.00 -2.87
C TYR A 380 -14.66 3.46 -1.57
N GLU A 381 -14.27 2.87 -0.43
CA GLU A 381 -14.86 3.23 0.87
C GLU A 381 -14.52 4.68 1.27
N LEU A 382 -13.30 5.15 0.99
CA LEU A 382 -12.91 6.54 1.23
C LEU A 382 -13.69 7.52 0.33
N GLU A 383 -13.91 7.18 -0.94
CA GLU A 383 -14.75 7.97 -1.84
C GLU A 383 -16.20 8.06 -1.32
N GLN A 384 -16.78 6.95 -0.83
CA GLN A 384 -18.13 6.99 -0.23
C GLN A 384 -18.20 7.94 0.96
N LEU A 385 -17.25 7.86 1.89
CA LEU A 385 -17.16 8.77 3.03
C LEU A 385 -17.01 10.24 2.59
N PHE A 386 -16.20 10.49 1.56
CA PHE A 386 -16.05 11.83 0.99
C PHE A 386 -17.37 12.37 0.42
N GLN A 387 -18.12 11.53 -0.31
CA GLN A 387 -19.42 11.90 -0.88
C GLN A 387 -20.47 12.16 0.20
N GLU A 388 -20.49 11.37 1.27
CA GLU A 388 -21.40 11.60 2.43
C GLU A 388 -21.17 12.96 3.09
N LEU A 389 -19.91 13.44 3.13
CA LEU A 389 -19.52 14.72 3.73
C LEU A 389 -19.66 15.91 2.77
N GLN A 390 -19.83 15.65 1.48
CA GLN A 390 -19.89 16.68 0.43
C GLN A 390 -20.97 17.76 0.67
N PRO A 391 -22.22 17.43 1.09
CA PRO A 391 -23.25 18.45 1.30
C PRO A 391 -22.86 19.50 2.34
N LEU A 392 -22.17 19.09 3.41
CA LEU A 392 -21.70 19.98 4.45
C LEU A 392 -20.53 20.84 3.98
N TYR A 393 -19.57 20.24 3.27
CA TYR A 393 -18.44 20.97 2.70
C TYR A 393 -18.89 22.04 1.68
N LEU A 394 -19.80 21.71 0.76
CA LEU A 394 -20.28 22.65 -0.27
C LEU A 394 -21.02 23.84 0.34
N ASN A 395 -21.81 23.61 1.39
CA ASN A 395 -22.48 24.68 2.11
C ASN A 395 -21.51 25.58 2.87
N LEU A 396 -20.50 25.00 3.53
CA LEU A 396 -19.43 25.75 4.19
C LEU A 396 -18.63 26.58 3.18
N HIS A 397 -18.24 25.97 2.06
CA HIS A 397 -17.49 26.62 0.97
C HIS A 397 -18.25 27.83 0.41
N ALA A 398 -19.53 27.67 0.07
CA ALA A 398 -20.34 28.76 -0.47
C ALA A 398 -20.46 29.93 0.53
N TYR A 399 -20.71 29.64 1.80
CA TYR A 399 -20.80 30.64 2.86
C TYR A 399 -19.48 31.40 3.05
N VAL A 400 -18.36 30.69 3.13
CA VAL A 400 -17.01 31.29 3.24
C VAL A 400 -16.70 32.13 2.00
N ARG A 401 -17.00 31.63 0.79
CA ARG A 401 -16.80 32.36 -0.46
C ARG A 401 -17.54 33.70 -0.47
N ARG A 402 -18.79 33.73 0.00
CA ARG A 402 -19.56 34.98 0.15
C ARG A 402 -18.90 35.94 1.13
N ALA A 403 -18.41 35.45 2.27
CA ALA A 403 -17.75 36.28 3.25
C ALA A 403 -16.45 36.89 2.70
N LEU A 404 -15.64 36.09 1.99
CA LEU A 404 -14.45 36.57 1.31
C LEU A 404 -14.79 37.59 0.22
N TYR A 405 -15.89 37.39 -0.53
CA TYR A 405 -16.39 38.36 -1.50
C TYR A 405 -16.73 39.71 -0.85
N ARG A 406 -17.39 39.70 0.32
CA ARG A 406 -17.71 40.94 1.06
C ARG A 406 -16.46 41.70 1.50
N PHE A 407 -15.38 40.97 1.83
CA PHE A 407 -14.15 41.57 2.35
C PHE A 407 -13.17 41.99 1.24
N TYR A 408 -12.85 41.09 0.31
CA TYR A 408 -11.86 41.31 -0.76
C TYR A 408 -12.45 41.92 -2.03
N GLY A 409 -13.78 41.89 -2.20
CA GLY A 409 -14.47 42.48 -3.33
C GLY A 409 -14.64 41.56 -4.54
N SER A 410 -15.46 42.02 -5.49
CA SER A 410 -15.91 41.25 -6.67
C SER A 410 -14.85 41.01 -7.73
N GLU A 411 -13.81 41.83 -7.77
CA GLU A 411 -12.70 41.66 -8.72
C GLU A 411 -11.83 40.44 -8.35
N LEU A 412 -11.79 40.08 -7.06
CA LEU A 412 -10.89 39.07 -6.52
C LEU A 412 -11.60 37.77 -6.13
N ILE A 413 -12.94 37.76 -6.07
CA ILE A 413 -13.76 36.60 -5.72
C ILE A 413 -14.95 36.49 -6.66
N ASN A 414 -15.14 35.33 -7.28
CA ASN A 414 -16.35 34.99 -8.03
C ASN A 414 -17.27 34.11 -7.19
N LEU A 415 -18.52 34.54 -7.01
CA LEU A 415 -19.54 33.85 -6.21
C LEU A 415 -20.00 32.50 -6.77
N GLU A 416 -19.63 32.18 -8.01
CA GLU A 416 -19.91 30.89 -8.68
C GLU A 416 -18.60 30.16 -9.07
N GLY A 417 -17.45 30.71 -8.70
CA GLY A 417 -16.12 30.19 -9.03
C GLY A 417 -15.40 29.56 -7.82
N PRO A 418 -14.20 29.01 -8.03
CA PRO A 418 -13.35 28.53 -6.95
C PRO A 418 -12.78 29.68 -6.09
N ILE A 419 -12.39 29.39 -4.85
CA ILE A 419 -11.76 30.36 -3.94
C ILE A 419 -10.24 30.43 -4.19
N PRO A 420 -9.62 31.62 -4.25
CA PRO A 420 -8.16 31.73 -4.32
C PRO A 420 -7.47 31.12 -3.10
N ALA A 421 -6.56 30.17 -3.35
CA ALA A 421 -6.00 29.28 -2.32
C ALA A 421 -5.12 29.93 -1.22
N HIS A 422 -4.90 31.24 -1.25
CA HIS A 422 -4.06 32.00 -0.31
C HIS A 422 -4.86 32.81 0.72
N LEU A 423 -6.20 32.80 0.62
CA LEU A 423 -7.09 33.65 1.44
C LEU A 423 -7.74 32.92 2.61
N LEU A 424 -7.28 31.71 2.93
CA LEU A 424 -7.96 30.79 3.85
C LEU A 424 -7.20 30.61 5.16
N GLY A 425 -6.41 31.61 5.58
CA GLY A 425 -5.78 31.63 6.91
C GLY A 425 -4.66 30.61 7.13
N ASN A 426 -4.26 29.88 6.09
CA ASN A 426 -3.28 28.80 6.16
C ASN A 426 -2.52 28.68 4.83
N MET A 427 -1.22 28.37 4.89
CA MET A 427 -0.32 28.26 3.73
C MET A 427 -0.82 27.29 2.64
N TRP A 428 -1.57 26.26 3.01
CA TRP A 428 -2.11 25.24 2.10
C TRP A 428 -3.63 25.28 1.98
N ALA A 429 -4.32 26.17 2.71
CA ALA A 429 -5.77 26.17 2.84
C ALA A 429 -6.34 24.79 3.25
N GLN A 430 -5.60 24.07 4.11
CA GLN A 430 -6.03 22.78 4.64
C GLN A 430 -7.02 22.94 5.81
N SER A 431 -6.87 24.02 6.57
CA SER A 431 -7.78 24.45 7.64
C SER A 431 -8.02 25.95 7.44
N TRP A 432 -9.23 26.40 7.75
CA TRP A 432 -9.73 27.75 7.47
C TRP A 432 -10.09 28.51 8.75
N SER A 433 -9.79 27.96 9.92
CA SER A 433 -10.29 28.54 11.18
C SER A 433 -9.61 29.87 11.55
N ASN A 434 -8.47 30.20 10.92
CA ASN A 434 -7.77 31.47 11.10
C ASN A 434 -8.46 32.65 10.38
N ILE A 435 -9.47 32.42 9.54
CA ILE A 435 -10.33 33.47 8.98
C ILE A 435 -11.69 33.58 9.68
N TYR A 436 -11.82 33.00 10.87
CA TYR A 436 -13.07 33.01 11.64
C TYR A 436 -13.62 34.42 11.88
N ASP A 437 -12.75 35.42 12.08
CA ASP A 437 -13.11 36.83 12.18
C ASP A 437 -13.86 37.39 10.95
N LEU A 438 -13.61 36.85 9.75
CA LEU A 438 -14.29 37.26 8.52
C LEU A 438 -15.64 36.56 8.31
N VAL A 439 -15.81 35.38 8.92
CA VAL A 439 -16.92 34.47 8.61
C VAL A 439 -17.82 34.19 9.82
N VAL A 440 -17.61 34.86 10.94
CA VAL A 440 -18.39 34.70 12.17
C VAL A 440 -19.91 34.81 11.89
N PRO A 441 -20.70 33.75 12.15
CA PRO A 441 -22.15 33.74 11.95
C PRO A 441 -22.89 34.86 12.69
N PHE A 442 -22.58 35.00 13.98
CA PHE A 442 -23.19 35.98 14.88
C PHE A 442 -22.10 36.84 15.53
N PRO A 443 -21.74 37.99 14.92
CA PRO A 443 -20.69 38.87 15.43
C PRO A 443 -21.02 39.53 16.78
N SER A 444 -22.30 39.57 17.16
CA SER A 444 -22.81 40.08 18.43
C SER A 444 -22.49 39.18 19.62
N ALA A 445 -22.32 37.88 19.39
CA ALA A 445 -21.99 36.91 20.41
C ALA A 445 -20.48 36.95 20.74
N PRO A 446 -20.07 36.71 22.00
CA PRO A 446 -18.67 36.73 22.40
C PRO A 446 -17.85 35.66 21.66
N ARG A 447 -16.58 35.97 21.36
CA ARG A 447 -15.68 35.04 20.68
C ARG A 447 -15.20 33.96 21.63
N MET A 448 -15.23 32.71 21.19
CA MET A 448 -14.60 31.59 21.90
C MET A 448 -13.16 31.40 21.42
N ASP A 449 -12.29 32.32 21.83
CA ASP A 449 -10.84 32.14 21.70
C ASP A 449 -10.21 32.29 23.08
N ALA A 450 -9.61 31.21 23.56
CA ALA A 450 -8.96 31.17 24.86
C ALA A 450 -7.58 31.85 24.88
N THR A 451 -7.03 32.24 23.72
CA THR A 451 -5.64 32.73 23.59
C THR A 451 -5.36 33.94 24.49
N GLU A 452 -6.23 34.96 24.48
CA GLU A 452 -6.05 36.14 25.33
C GLU A 452 -6.10 35.77 26.83
N ALA A 453 -7.00 34.86 27.21
CA ALA A 453 -7.11 34.37 28.58
C ALA A 453 -5.86 33.57 28.99
N MET A 454 -5.34 32.71 28.12
CA MET A 454 -4.12 31.95 28.34
C MET A 454 -2.92 32.87 28.57
N ILE A 455 -2.73 33.87 27.71
CA ILE A 455 -1.63 34.85 27.83
C ILE A 455 -1.79 35.65 29.13
N LYS A 456 -2.98 36.19 29.42
CA LYS A 456 -3.25 37.00 30.63
C LYS A 456 -3.05 36.22 31.92
N GLN A 457 -3.30 34.90 31.90
CA GLN A 457 -3.11 34.00 33.04
C GLN A 457 -1.69 33.42 33.13
N GLY A 458 -0.77 33.83 32.25
CA GLY A 458 0.63 33.36 32.26
C GLY A 458 0.78 31.89 31.91
N TRP A 459 0.00 31.37 30.95
CA TRP A 459 0.19 30.02 30.43
C TRP A 459 1.53 29.88 29.72
N THR A 460 2.08 28.68 29.77
CA THR A 460 3.35 28.29 29.12
C THR A 460 3.16 27.01 28.34
N PRO A 461 4.03 26.67 27.37
CA PRO A 461 4.00 25.38 26.70
C PRO A 461 3.94 24.20 27.69
N GLN A 462 4.78 24.23 28.73
CA GLN A 462 4.79 23.18 29.75
C GLN A 462 3.43 23.06 30.48
N ARG A 463 2.72 24.17 30.74
CA ARG A 463 1.38 24.13 31.32
C ARG A 463 0.38 23.48 30.36
N MET A 464 0.43 23.80 29.07
CA MET A 464 -0.46 23.23 28.06
C MET A 464 -0.36 21.69 28.02
N PHE A 465 0.85 21.15 28.02
CA PHE A 465 1.07 19.69 28.09
C PHE A 465 0.65 19.09 29.43
N LYS A 466 0.81 19.81 30.55
CA LYS A 466 0.32 19.34 31.85
C LYS A 466 -1.21 19.26 31.90
N GLU A 467 -1.91 20.23 31.31
CA GLU A 467 -3.37 20.14 31.21
C GLU A 467 -3.82 18.99 30.30
N ALA A 468 -3.08 18.71 29.23
CA ALA A 468 -3.32 17.50 28.43
C ALA A 468 -3.11 16.22 29.25
N ASP A 469 -1.99 16.07 29.97
CA ASP A 469 -1.73 14.93 30.86
C ASP A 469 -2.81 14.78 31.95
N ASN A 470 -3.28 15.89 32.52
CA ASN A 470 -4.41 15.92 33.45
C ASN A 470 -5.71 15.43 32.81
N PHE A 471 -5.96 15.77 31.53
CA PHE A 471 -7.12 15.26 30.81
C PHE A 471 -7.05 13.74 30.67
N PHE A 472 -5.94 13.20 30.16
CA PHE A 472 -5.77 11.75 29.98
C PHE A 472 -5.92 11.00 31.31
N THR A 473 -5.23 11.46 32.36
CA THR A 473 -5.31 10.84 33.69
C THR A 473 -6.70 10.95 34.32
N SER A 474 -7.48 12.01 34.02
CA SER A 474 -8.87 12.13 34.47
C SER A 474 -9.77 11.01 33.92
N LEU A 475 -9.43 10.45 32.74
CA LEU A 475 -10.14 9.31 32.14
C LEU A 475 -9.69 7.97 32.73
N GLY A 476 -8.72 7.95 33.64
CA GLY A 476 -8.10 6.71 34.14
C GLY A 476 -7.04 6.15 33.20
N LEU A 477 -6.55 6.96 32.24
CA LEU A 477 -5.43 6.61 31.37
C LEU A 477 -4.09 6.86 32.08
N LEU A 478 -3.00 6.47 31.43
CA LEU A 478 -1.66 6.50 32.03
C LEU A 478 -1.10 7.93 32.04
N PRO A 479 -0.49 8.40 33.15
CA PRO A 479 0.30 9.62 33.13
C PRO A 479 1.57 9.43 32.30
N VAL A 480 2.05 10.49 31.65
CA VAL A 480 3.36 10.44 30.99
C VAL A 480 4.50 10.29 32.01
N PRO A 481 5.58 9.55 31.69
CA PRO A 481 6.65 9.29 32.65
C PRO A 481 7.49 10.54 32.94
N PRO A 482 8.21 10.61 34.08
CA PRO A 482 9.11 11.72 34.38
C PRO A 482 10.17 11.99 33.29
N GLU A 483 10.61 10.94 32.58
CA GLU A 483 11.56 11.05 31.48
C GLU A 483 11.03 11.87 30.29
N PHE A 484 9.72 11.82 30.03
CA PHE A 484 9.05 12.62 28.99
C PHE A 484 9.29 14.12 29.21
N TRP A 485 9.08 14.59 30.45
CA TRP A 485 9.25 16.01 30.81
C TRP A 485 10.71 16.48 30.73
N ASN A 486 11.65 15.59 31.01
CA ASN A 486 13.07 15.92 31.02
C ASN A 486 13.68 15.95 29.61
N LYS A 487 13.14 15.16 28.67
CA LYS A 487 13.76 14.94 27.36
C LYS A 487 13.00 15.54 26.18
N SER A 488 11.71 15.88 26.33
CA SER A 488 10.92 16.46 25.24
C SER A 488 11.35 17.89 24.89
N MET A 489 11.19 18.27 23.63
CA MET A 489 11.37 19.64 23.14
C MET A 489 9.98 20.27 22.96
N LEU A 490 9.46 20.88 24.02
CA LEU A 490 8.10 21.43 24.07
C LEU A 490 8.00 22.90 23.63
N GLU A 491 9.13 23.53 23.30
CA GLU A 491 9.22 24.90 22.78
C GLU A 491 10.45 25.04 21.89
N LYS A 492 10.46 26.05 21.00
CA LYS A 492 11.60 26.30 20.10
C LYS A 492 12.83 26.75 20.92
N PRO A 493 13.99 26.08 20.79
CA PRO A 493 15.21 26.51 21.47
C PRO A 493 15.62 27.94 21.06
N THR A 494 16.14 28.71 22.02
CA THR A 494 16.61 30.09 21.82
C THR A 494 18.14 30.21 21.74
N ASP A 495 18.84 29.07 21.73
CA ASP A 495 20.31 28.97 21.73
C ASP A 495 20.93 28.95 20.32
N GLY A 496 20.12 29.24 19.28
CA GLY A 496 20.56 29.36 17.90
C GLY A 496 20.62 28.06 17.11
N ARG A 497 20.19 26.92 17.69
CA ARG A 497 20.08 25.66 16.96
C ARG A 497 18.93 25.68 15.94
N GLU A 498 19.16 25.03 14.80
CA GLU A 498 18.12 24.75 13.82
C GLU A 498 17.43 23.43 14.17
N VAL A 499 16.10 23.41 14.07
CA VAL A 499 15.27 22.25 14.45
C VAL A 499 14.15 22.05 13.44
N VAL A 500 13.65 20.83 13.32
CA VAL A 500 12.40 20.56 12.60
C VAL A 500 11.25 20.95 13.53
N CYS A 501 10.58 22.08 13.27
CA CYS A 501 9.55 22.58 14.19
C CYS A 501 8.21 21.84 14.15
N HIS A 502 7.90 21.15 13.05
CA HIS A 502 6.64 20.43 12.87
C HIS A 502 6.39 19.47 14.05
N ALA A 503 5.20 19.55 14.65
CA ALA A 503 4.81 18.73 15.80
C ALA A 503 4.93 17.23 15.48
N SER A 504 5.44 16.46 16.44
CA SER A 504 5.60 15.01 16.32
C SER A 504 5.82 14.36 17.69
N ALA A 505 5.29 13.14 17.84
CA ALA A 505 5.50 12.27 19.00
C ALA A 505 6.39 11.08 18.64
N TRP A 506 7.24 10.67 19.59
CA TRP A 506 8.32 9.70 19.38
C TRP A 506 8.28 8.58 20.41
N ASP A 507 8.25 7.32 19.94
CA ASP A 507 8.50 6.10 20.72
C ASP A 507 9.96 5.66 20.49
N PHE A 508 10.72 5.52 21.57
CA PHE A 508 12.12 5.07 21.52
C PHE A 508 12.26 3.54 21.66
N PHE A 509 11.15 2.80 21.57
CA PHE A 509 11.03 1.35 21.49
C PHE A 509 11.53 0.56 22.71
N ASN A 510 11.94 1.24 23.78
CA ASN A 510 12.38 0.62 25.04
C ASN A 510 11.25 0.49 26.09
N GLY A 511 10.05 1.03 25.80
CA GLY A 511 8.88 0.99 26.66
C GLY A 511 8.93 1.95 27.87
N LYS A 512 9.83 2.94 27.85
CA LYS A 512 10.05 3.91 28.94
C LYS A 512 10.21 5.34 28.42
N ASP A 513 10.96 5.52 27.35
CA ASP A 513 11.30 6.81 26.78
C ASP A 513 10.34 7.16 25.64
N PHE A 514 9.55 8.20 25.88
CA PHE A 514 8.58 8.76 24.94
C PHE A 514 8.75 10.27 24.97
N ARG A 515 8.73 10.93 23.80
CA ARG A 515 9.01 12.37 23.72
C ARG A 515 8.10 13.07 22.70
N ILE A 516 7.86 14.36 22.92
CA ILE A 516 7.23 15.26 21.93
C ILE A 516 8.24 16.31 21.48
N LYS A 517 8.25 16.59 20.18
CA LYS A 517 9.00 17.69 19.55
C LYS A 517 8.01 18.64 18.89
N GLN A 518 7.75 19.80 19.51
CA GLN A 518 6.84 20.83 19.02
C GLN A 518 7.37 22.23 19.36
N CYS A 519 7.38 23.14 18.38
CA CYS A 519 7.69 24.56 18.58
C CYS A 519 6.46 25.32 19.11
N THR A 520 6.00 24.94 20.30
CA THR A 520 4.69 25.38 20.86
C THR A 520 4.63 26.88 21.13
N THR A 521 3.54 27.50 20.69
CA THR A 521 3.14 28.89 20.98
C THR A 521 1.94 28.90 21.92
N VAL A 522 1.85 29.89 22.82
CA VAL A 522 0.74 29.99 23.78
C VAL A 522 -0.51 30.54 23.09
N ASN A 523 -1.32 29.65 22.52
CA ASN A 523 -2.62 29.95 21.91
C ASN A 523 -3.54 28.71 21.95
N MET A 524 -4.80 28.88 21.56
CA MET A 524 -5.80 27.80 21.57
C MET A 524 -5.52 26.71 20.52
N GLU A 525 -4.95 27.06 19.36
CA GLU A 525 -4.60 26.09 18.30
C GLU A 525 -3.55 25.09 18.80
N ASP A 526 -2.46 25.59 19.37
CA ASP A 526 -1.38 24.77 19.90
C ASP A 526 -1.78 24.01 21.18
N LEU A 527 -2.80 24.48 21.91
CA LEU A 527 -3.40 23.71 23.00
C LEU A 527 -4.08 22.44 22.46
N VAL A 528 -4.79 22.56 21.33
CA VAL A 528 -5.38 21.42 20.62
C VAL A 528 -4.29 20.49 20.08
N VAL A 529 -3.23 21.04 19.47
CA VAL A 529 -2.09 20.25 18.98
C VAL A 529 -1.39 19.52 20.14
N ALA A 530 -1.21 20.16 21.30
CA ALA A 530 -0.62 19.49 22.47
C ALA A 530 -1.45 18.26 22.91
N HIS A 531 -2.78 18.32 22.85
CA HIS A 531 -3.64 17.16 23.12
C HIS A 531 -3.55 16.09 22.02
N HIS A 532 -3.43 16.51 20.75
CA HIS A 532 -3.20 15.61 19.63
C HIS A 532 -1.93 14.77 19.84
N GLU A 533 -0.79 15.43 20.06
CA GLU A 533 0.51 14.77 20.24
C GLU A 533 0.55 13.91 21.52
N MET A 534 -0.08 14.36 22.61
CA MET A 534 -0.20 13.55 23.83
C MET A 534 -1.06 12.30 23.62
N GLY A 535 -2.00 12.31 22.67
CA GLY A 535 -2.73 11.11 22.25
C GLY A 535 -1.84 10.04 21.64
N HIS A 536 -0.83 10.44 20.86
CA HIS A 536 0.18 9.51 20.36
C HIS A 536 1.01 8.90 21.50
N ILE A 537 1.48 9.72 22.45
CA ILE A 537 2.22 9.24 23.64
C ILE A 537 1.36 8.27 24.44
N GLN A 538 0.07 8.56 24.60
CA GLN A 538 -0.86 7.66 25.28
C GLN A 538 -0.96 6.30 24.57
N TYR A 539 -1.06 6.31 23.24
CA TYR A 539 -1.07 5.08 22.43
C TYR A 539 0.22 4.28 22.61
N PHE A 540 1.38 4.97 22.60
CA PHE A 540 2.70 4.38 22.83
C PHE A 540 2.79 3.65 24.17
N MET A 541 2.33 4.30 25.24
CA MET A 541 2.35 3.73 26.58
C MET A 541 1.40 2.54 26.74
N GLN A 542 0.28 2.50 26.02
CA GLN A 542 -0.73 1.45 26.14
C GLN A 542 -0.27 0.13 25.49
N TYR A 543 0.41 0.19 24.35
CA TYR A 543 0.88 -1.01 23.65
C TYR A 543 2.34 -1.39 23.94
N LYS A 544 3.02 -0.69 24.86
CA LYS A 544 4.47 -0.81 25.10
C LYS A 544 4.93 -2.23 25.46
N ASP A 545 4.02 -3.08 25.91
CA ASP A 545 4.31 -4.46 26.32
C ASP A 545 4.13 -5.47 25.16
N LEU A 546 3.59 -5.04 24.01
CA LEU A 546 3.53 -5.84 22.78
C LEU A 546 4.93 -6.00 22.15
N PRO A 547 5.13 -7.04 21.32
CA PRO A 547 6.27 -7.11 20.39
C PRO A 547 6.34 -5.85 19.53
N VAL A 548 7.55 -5.36 19.24
CA VAL A 548 7.73 -4.10 18.49
C VAL A 548 7.05 -4.10 17.12
N THR A 549 6.91 -5.28 16.50
CA THR A 549 6.16 -5.48 15.25
C THR A 549 4.69 -5.05 15.33
N PHE A 550 4.10 -5.00 16.53
CA PHE A 550 2.71 -4.60 16.77
C PHE A 550 2.55 -3.27 17.50
N ARG A 551 3.64 -2.54 17.75
CA ARG A 551 3.61 -1.21 18.39
C ARG A 551 3.29 -0.12 17.38
N GLU A 552 2.09 -0.22 16.81
CA GLU A 552 1.50 0.73 15.88
C GLU A 552 0.00 0.86 16.20
N GLY A 553 -0.66 1.86 15.59
CA GLY A 553 -2.12 1.98 15.64
C GLY A 553 -2.79 0.76 15.00
N ALA A 554 -4.05 0.49 15.34
CA ALA A 554 -4.80 -0.62 14.73
C ALA A 554 -4.83 -0.50 13.18
N ASN A 555 -4.89 0.75 12.70
CA ASN A 555 -4.37 1.19 11.42
C ASN A 555 -3.79 2.62 11.62
N PRO A 556 -3.13 3.23 10.61
CA PRO A 556 -2.53 4.56 10.78
C PRO A 556 -3.53 5.66 11.20
N GLY A 557 -4.78 5.60 10.75
CA GLY A 557 -5.81 6.57 11.11
C GLY A 557 -6.24 6.52 12.58
N PHE A 558 -6.18 5.35 13.24
CA PHE A 558 -6.44 5.24 14.69
C PHE A 558 -5.44 6.05 15.50
N HIS A 559 -4.17 6.01 15.10
CA HIS A 559 -3.09 6.69 15.82
C HIS A 559 -3.31 8.21 15.83
N GLU A 560 -3.74 8.75 14.69
CA GLU A 560 -4.09 10.16 14.47
C GLU A 560 -5.41 10.57 15.13
N ALA A 561 -6.36 9.64 15.30
CA ALA A 561 -7.69 9.95 15.83
C ALA A 561 -7.73 10.08 17.35
N ILE A 562 -6.93 9.30 18.10
CA ILE A 562 -7.03 9.27 19.57
C ILE A 562 -6.76 10.65 20.19
N GLY A 563 -5.70 11.34 19.76
CA GLY A 563 -5.41 12.68 20.26
C GLY A 563 -6.51 13.69 19.89
N ASP A 564 -7.01 13.60 18.66
CA ASP A 564 -8.06 14.47 18.15
C ASP A 564 -9.42 14.31 18.87
N VAL A 565 -9.78 13.09 19.28
CA VAL A 565 -11.02 12.83 20.05
C VAL A 565 -11.05 13.61 21.34
N LEU A 566 -9.92 13.70 22.04
CA LEU A 566 -9.83 14.45 23.28
C LEU A 566 -9.87 15.95 23.00
N ALA A 567 -9.18 16.40 21.95
CA ALA A 567 -9.22 17.79 21.53
C ALA A 567 -10.65 18.28 21.21
N LEU A 568 -11.54 17.41 20.72
CA LEU A 568 -12.97 17.74 20.55
C LEU A 568 -13.64 18.11 21.88
N SER A 569 -13.36 17.37 22.96
CA SER A 569 -13.91 17.67 24.29
C SER A 569 -13.27 18.90 24.91
N VAL A 570 -11.95 19.06 24.75
CA VAL A 570 -11.17 20.21 25.27
C VAL A 570 -11.63 21.53 24.66
N SER A 571 -12.01 21.49 23.38
CA SER A 571 -12.44 22.68 22.64
C SER A 571 -13.84 23.15 23.03
N THR A 572 -14.61 22.36 23.80
CA THR A 572 -15.97 22.75 24.19
C THR A 572 -15.96 23.93 25.16
N PRO A 573 -16.93 24.85 25.07
CA PRO A 573 -17.05 25.96 26.01
C PRO A 573 -17.14 25.48 27.47
N LYS A 574 -17.85 24.37 27.69
CA LYS A 574 -17.98 23.72 28.99
C LYS A 574 -16.63 23.30 29.58
N HIS A 575 -15.74 22.72 28.76
CA HIS A 575 -14.41 22.34 29.22
C HIS A 575 -13.52 23.56 29.45
N LEU A 576 -13.47 24.49 28.49
CA LEU A 576 -12.68 25.72 28.61
C LEU A 576 -13.10 26.54 29.85
N HIS A 577 -14.38 26.54 30.21
CA HIS A 577 -14.85 27.14 31.45
C HIS A 577 -14.31 26.43 32.70
N LYS A 578 -14.32 25.07 32.74
CA LYS A 578 -13.77 24.30 33.87
C LYS A 578 -12.29 24.57 34.12
N ILE A 579 -11.51 24.81 33.06
CA ILE A 579 -10.08 25.16 33.16
C ILE A 579 -9.83 26.68 33.25
N ASN A 580 -10.86 27.47 33.56
CA ASN A 580 -10.83 28.93 33.74
C ASN A 580 -10.37 29.73 32.50
N LEU A 581 -10.52 29.18 31.29
CA LEU A 581 -10.25 29.89 30.04
C LEU A 581 -11.46 30.64 29.47
N LEU A 582 -12.68 30.29 29.90
CA LEU A 582 -13.92 31.00 29.58
C LEU A 582 -14.72 31.37 30.83
N SER A 583 -15.49 32.46 30.76
CA SER A 583 -16.26 33.03 31.88
C SER A 583 -17.58 32.31 32.17
N SER A 584 -18.23 31.75 31.15
CA SER A 584 -19.46 30.96 31.26
C SER A 584 -19.30 29.64 30.49
N GLY A 585 -19.94 28.58 30.99
CA GLY A 585 -19.93 27.25 30.38
C GLY A 585 -21.22 26.88 29.63
N ASP A 586 -22.29 27.66 29.77
CA ASP A 586 -23.56 27.48 29.05
C ASP A 586 -23.56 28.35 27.78
N GLY A 587 -23.72 27.70 26.62
CA GLY A 587 -23.79 28.38 25.32
C GLY A 587 -25.21 28.80 24.97
N SER A 588 -25.35 30.00 24.41
CA SER A 588 -26.54 30.42 23.66
C SER A 588 -26.52 29.81 22.26
N TYR A 589 -27.67 29.75 21.59
CA TYR A 589 -27.76 29.28 20.20
C TYR A 589 -26.77 30.00 19.25
N GLU A 590 -26.58 31.32 19.44
CA GLU A 590 -25.62 32.09 18.63
C GLU A 590 -24.18 31.65 18.89
N GLU A 591 -23.83 31.37 20.14
CA GLU A 591 -22.53 30.84 20.53
C GLU A 591 -22.32 29.43 20.00
N ASP A 592 -23.32 28.54 20.06
CA ASP A 592 -23.20 27.17 19.56
C ASP A 592 -22.96 27.13 18.04
N ILE A 593 -23.67 27.97 17.26
CA ILE A 593 -23.44 28.07 15.81
C ILE A 593 -22.06 28.66 15.53
N ASN A 594 -21.63 29.66 16.29
CA ASN A 594 -20.29 30.23 16.21
C ASN A 594 -19.19 29.17 16.51
N PHE A 595 -19.39 28.33 17.53
CA PHE A 595 -18.50 27.23 17.90
C PHE A 595 -18.42 26.20 16.77
N LEU A 596 -19.57 25.72 16.32
CA LEU A 596 -19.64 24.74 15.25
C LEU A 596 -19.01 25.28 13.96
N MET A 597 -19.20 26.56 13.63
CA MET A 597 -18.53 27.21 12.50
C MET A 597 -17.01 27.15 12.67
N LYS A 598 -16.47 27.56 13.82
CA LYS A 598 -15.02 27.49 14.10
C LYS A 598 -14.50 26.06 13.93
N MET A 599 -15.22 25.07 14.47
CA MET A 599 -14.86 23.65 14.34
C MET A 599 -14.95 23.15 12.90
N ALA A 600 -15.95 23.57 12.12
CA ALA A 600 -16.14 23.16 10.73
C ALA A 600 -15.05 23.74 9.81
N LEU A 601 -14.62 24.98 10.06
CA LEU A 601 -13.51 25.58 9.34
C LEU A 601 -12.20 24.80 9.48
N ASP A 602 -12.03 24.01 10.55
CA ASP A 602 -10.93 23.06 10.67
C ASP A 602 -11.31 21.67 10.15
N LYS A 603 -12.32 21.05 10.76
CA LYS A 603 -12.63 19.62 10.58
C LYS A 603 -13.28 19.31 9.24
N ILE A 604 -14.17 20.17 8.74
CA ILE A 604 -14.85 19.95 7.45
C ILE A 604 -13.99 20.44 6.28
N ALA A 605 -13.33 21.60 6.42
CA ALA A 605 -12.47 22.13 5.37
C ALA A 605 -11.28 21.21 5.03
N PHE A 606 -10.81 20.44 6.02
CA PHE A 606 -9.68 19.53 5.89
C PHE A 606 -10.00 18.20 5.19
N VAL A 607 -11.25 17.74 5.20
CA VAL A 607 -11.68 16.49 4.55
C VAL A 607 -11.29 16.44 3.05
N PRO A 608 -11.67 17.41 2.19
CA PRO A 608 -11.28 17.36 0.78
C PRO A 608 -9.77 17.53 0.58
N PHE A 609 -9.08 18.28 1.45
CA PHE A 609 -7.62 18.40 1.36
C PHE A 609 -6.91 17.08 1.68
N SER A 610 -7.30 16.43 2.78
CA SER A 610 -6.68 15.18 3.18
C SER A 610 -6.95 14.04 2.21
N TYR A 611 -8.12 14.04 1.58
CA TYR A 611 -8.44 13.10 0.50
C TYR A 611 -7.57 13.32 -0.75
N LEU A 612 -7.44 14.56 -1.23
CA LEU A 612 -6.77 14.82 -2.51
C LEU A 612 -5.26 14.58 -2.49
N VAL A 613 -4.59 14.73 -1.34
CA VAL A 613 -3.13 14.62 -1.26
C VAL A 613 -2.67 13.21 -1.64
N ASP A 614 -3.30 12.18 -1.09
CA ASP A 614 -2.95 10.79 -1.42
C ASP A 614 -3.58 10.31 -2.71
N GLN A 615 -4.75 10.84 -3.11
CA GLN A 615 -5.24 10.63 -4.49
C GLN A 615 -4.23 11.11 -5.53
N TRP A 616 -3.55 12.23 -5.28
CA TRP A 616 -2.45 12.70 -6.13
C TRP A 616 -1.23 11.78 -6.04
N ARG A 617 -0.77 11.41 -4.83
CA ARG A 617 0.42 10.56 -4.67
C ARG A 617 0.25 9.15 -5.20
N TRP A 618 -0.91 8.52 -4.99
CA TRP A 618 -1.23 7.20 -5.52
C TRP A 618 -1.15 7.20 -7.05
N ARG A 619 -1.74 8.21 -7.69
CA ARG A 619 -1.65 8.39 -9.15
C ARG A 619 -0.25 8.75 -9.65
N VAL A 620 0.63 9.28 -8.79
CA VAL A 620 2.05 9.46 -9.10
C VAL A 620 2.80 8.13 -9.01
N PHE A 621 2.52 7.33 -7.97
CA PHE A 621 3.17 6.04 -7.78
C PHE A 621 2.74 5.02 -8.85
N ASP A 622 1.47 4.99 -9.25
CA ASP A 622 0.98 4.09 -10.31
C ASP A 622 1.38 4.53 -11.73
N GLY A 623 1.92 5.74 -11.89
CA GLY A 623 2.39 6.30 -13.16
C GLY A 623 1.34 7.06 -13.98
N SER A 624 0.10 7.19 -13.50
CA SER A 624 -0.96 7.99 -14.14
C SER A 624 -0.65 9.49 -14.19
N ILE A 625 0.16 9.98 -13.24
CA ILE A 625 0.70 11.34 -13.19
C ILE A 625 2.23 11.22 -13.29
N THR A 626 2.79 11.88 -14.29
CA THR A 626 4.22 11.91 -14.56
C THR A 626 4.84 13.26 -14.18
N LYS A 627 6.17 13.35 -14.21
CA LYS A 627 6.88 14.60 -13.90
C LYS A 627 6.46 15.79 -14.77
N GLU A 628 5.96 15.53 -15.97
CA GLU A 628 5.49 16.55 -16.90
C GLU A 628 4.18 17.22 -16.45
N ASN A 629 3.33 16.50 -15.70
CA ASN A 629 2.00 16.97 -15.30
C ASN A 629 1.76 16.98 -13.78
N TYR A 630 2.77 16.71 -12.94
CA TYR A 630 2.69 16.78 -11.46
C TYR A 630 1.87 17.96 -10.95
N ASN A 631 2.26 19.18 -11.35
CA ASN A 631 1.64 20.38 -10.82
C ASN A 631 0.25 20.65 -11.42
N GLN A 632 0.04 20.30 -12.68
CA GLN A 632 -1.26 20.45 -13.35
C GLN A 632 -2.31 19.54 -12.69
N GLU A 633 -1.97 18.28 -12.47
CA GLU A 633 -2.86 17.31 -11.85
C GLU A 633 -3.12 17.63 -10.38
N TRP A 634 -2.12 18.16 -9.66
CA TRP A 634 -2.32 18.70 -8.31
C TRP A 634 -3.41 19.78 -8.30
N TRP A 635 -3.32 20.77 -9.20
CA TRP A 635 -4.33 21.83 -9.27
C TRP A 635 -5.69 21.36 -9.79
N SER A 636 -5.71 20.35 -10.66
CA SER A 636 -6.95 19.71 -11.10
C SER A 636 -7.67 19.04 -9.93
N LEU A 637 -6.95 18.36 -9.03
CA LEU A 637 -7.51 17.76 -7.83
C LEU A 637 -7.90 18.80 -6.78
N ARG A 638 -7.10 19.86 -6.59
CA ARG A 638 -7.44 21.02 -5.73
C ARG A 638 -8.75 21.68 -6.17
N LEU A 639 -8.94 21.86 -7.47
CA LEU A 639 -10.19 22.37 -8.02
C LEU A 639 -11.33 21.37 -7.86
N LYS A 640 -11.12 20.09 -8.20
CA LYS A 640 -12.16 19.04 -8.14
C LYS A 640 -12.70 18.81 -6.74
N TYR A 641 -11.83 18.72 -5.73
CA TYR A 641 -12.23 18.32 -4.39
C TYR A 641 -12.46 19.50 -3.45
N GLN A 642 -11.65 20.56 -3.53
CA GLN A 642 -11.78 21.73 -2.64
C GLN A 642 -12.43 22.95 -3.30
N GLY A 643 -12.56 23.00 -4.62
CA GLY A 643 -13.03 24.21 -5.29
C GLY A 643 -12.10 25.39 -5.04
N LEU A 644 -10.80 25.15 -5.09
CA LEU A 644 -9.77 26.17 -4.94
C LEU A 644 -9.00 26.38 -6.25
N CYS A 645 -8.64 27.62 -6.53
CA CYS A 645 -7.79 27.98 -7.66
C CYS A 645 -6.45 28.57 -7.19
N PRO A 646 -5.37 28.44 -7.97
CA PRO A 646 -4.15 29.15 -7.67
C PRO A 646 -4.38 30.66 -7.91
N PRO A 647 -3.89 31.54 -7.02
CA PRO A 647 -4.07 32.98 -7.22
C PRO A 647 -3.23 33.55 -8.37
N VAL A 648 -2.21 32.81 -8.79
CA VAL A 648 -1.35 33.12 -9.95
C VAL A 648 -1.22 31.88 -10.82
N ALA A 649 -1.16 32.08 -12.13
CA ALA A 649 -0.94 30.98 -13.06
C ALA A 649 0.36 30.23 -12.73
N ARG A 650 0.33 28.90 -12.82
CA ARG A 650 1.49 28.06 -12.53
C ARG A 650 2.20 27.67 -13.83
N SER A 651 3.49 27.40 -13.71
CA SER A 651 4.41 27.02 -14.79
C SER A 651 4.89 25.58 -14.62
N GLN A 652 5.50 25.02 -15.66
CA GLN A 652 6.03 23.64 -15.63
C GLN A 652 7.14 23.46 -14.57
N GLY A 653 7.89 24.52 -14.25
CA GLY A 653 8.93 24.48 -13.22
C GLY A 653 8.40 24.55 -11.79
N ASP A 654 7.09 24.73 -11.59
CA ASP A 654 6.48 24.75 -10.27
C ASP A 654 6.16 23.34 -9.78
N PHE A 655 6.39 23.09 -8.50
CA PHE A 655 6.04 21.84 -7.83
C PHE A 655 5.42 22.14 -6.46
N ASP A 656 4.18 22.64 -6.51
CA ASP A 656 3.42 23.06 -5.33
C ASP A 656 3.18 21.95 -4.30
N PRO A 657 3.03 20.65 -4.67
CA PRO A 657 3.00 19.56 -3.69
C PRO A 657 4.24 19.53 -2.80
N GLY A 658 5.43 19.77 -3.35
CA GLY A 658 6.69 19.78 -2.59
C GLY A 658 6.77 20.86 -1.51
N ALA A 659 5.89 21.86 -1.55
CA ALA A 659 5.79 22.91 -0.54
C ALA A 659 4.93 22.50 0.68
N LYS A 660 4.48 21.24 0.78
CA LYS A 660 3.76 20.67 1.94
C LYS A 660 4.60 19.57 2.59
N PHE A 661 4.97 19.73 3.87
CA PHE A 661 5.87 18.86 4.65
C PHE A 661 5.78 17.35 4.34
N HIS A 662 4.58 16.78 4.35
CA HIS A 662 4.35 15.35 4.16
C HIS A 662 4.81 14.79 2.80
N ILE A 663 4.95 15.64 1.79
CA ILE A 663 5.43 15.26 0.45
C ILE A 663 6.96 15.01 0.46
N PRO A 664 7.84 15.99 0.80
CA PRO A 664 9.27 15.76 0.91
C PRO A 664 9.67 14.80 2.04
N SER A 665 8.92 14.75 3.15
CA SER A 665 9.19 13.83 4.27
C SER A 665 8.60 12.42 4.07
N SER A 666 7.98 12.13 2.92
CA SER A 666 7.44 10.79 2.59
C SER A 666 6.46 10.22 3.64
N VAL A 667 5.62 11.08 4.23
CA VAL A 667 4.63 10.66 5.24
C VAL A 667 3.26 10.46 4.58
N PRO A 668 2.67 9.24 4.56
CA PRO A 668 1.32 8.97 4.04
C PRO A 668 0.25 9.89 4.65
N TYR A 669 -0.72 10.38 3.86
CA TYR A 669 -1.65 11.45 4.26
C TYR A 669 -3.06 10.95 4.53
N ILE A 670 -3.45 9.81 3.94
CA ILE A 670 -4.81 9.28 4.07
C ILE A 670 -5.16 8.92 5.51
N ARG A 671 -4.14 8.74 6.37
CA ARG A 671 -4.28 8.60 7.83
C ARG A 671 -5.09 9.74 8.45
N TYR A 672 -4.91 10.97 7.94
CA TYR A 672 -5.61 12.14 8.47
C TYR A 672 -7.06 12.20 7.99
N PHE A 673 -7.35 11.77 6.75
CA PHE A 673 -8.74 11.64 6.28
C PHE A 673 -9.50 10.62 7.13
N VAL A 674 -8.92 9.44 7.32
CA VAL A 674 -9.50 8.39 8.16
C VAL A 674 -9.69 8.90 9.59
N SER A 675 -8.67 9.54 10.17
CA SER A 675 -8.74 10.15 11.49
C SER A 675 -9.93 11.11 11.65
N PHE A 676 -10.12 12.00 10.68
CA PHE A 676 -11.18 13.02 10.72
C PHE A 676 -12.58 12.44 10.61
N VAL A 677 -12.73 11.23 10.08
CA VAL A 677 -13.99 10.49 10.10
C VAL A 677 -14.16 9.76 11.45
N ILE A 678 -13.19 8.91 11.80
CA ILE A 678 -13.35 7.99 12.94
C ILE A 678 -13.27 8.71 14.29
N GLN A 679 -12.62 9.87 14.40
CA GLN A 679 -12.61 10.64 15.65
C GLN A 679 -14.02 11.04 16.10
N PHE A 680 -14.94 11.31 15.17
CA PHE A 680 -16.33 11.60 15.53
C PHE A 680 -17.09 10.33 15.93
N GLN A 681 -16.81 9.19 15.30
CA GLN A 681 -17.38 7.90 15.72
C GLN A 681 -16.92 7.53 17.13
N PHE A 682 -15.64 7.73 17.42
CA PHE A 682 -15.09 7.54 18.77
C PHE A 682 -15.72 8.51 19.75
N HIS A 683 -15.76 9.80 19.43
CA HIS A 683 -16.35 10.82 20.29
C HIS A 683 -17.81 10.49 20.61
N GLU A 684 -18.65 10.17 19.62
CA GLU A 684 -20.04 9.75 19.83
C GLU A 684 -20.15 8.56 20.80
N ALA A 685 -19.39 7.49 20.57
CA ALA A 685 -19.42 6.31 21.42
C ALA A 685 -18.94 6.58 22.85
N LEU A 686 -17.92 7.42 23.01
CA LEU A 686 -17.36 7.79 24.31
C LEU A 686 -18.28 8.73 25.09
N CYS A 687 -18.98 9.63 24.39
CA CYS A 687 -20.02 10.48 24.96
C CYS A 687 -21.20 9.66 25.48
N GLN A 688 -21.64 8.66 24.72
CA GLN A 688 -22.66 7.71 25.16
C GLN A 688 -22.18 6.93 26.40
N ALA A 689 -20.91 6.50 26.41
CA ALA A 689 -20.30 5.81 27.53
C ALA A 689 -20.16 6.70 28.79
N ALA A 690 -19.91 8.00 28.61
CA ALA A 690 -19.91 9.01 29.67
C ALA A 690 -21.31 9.38 30.17
N GLY A 691 -22.37 8.84 29.55
CA GLY A 691 -23.75 9.14 29.92
C GLY A 691 -24.24 10.52 29.46
N HIS A 692 -23.56 11.16 28.51
CA HIS A 692 -23.93 12.47 27.96
C HIS A 692 -25.36 12.44 27.39
N LYS A 693 -26.07 13.57 27.56
CA LYS A 693 -27.42 13.82 27.03
C LYS A 693 -27.40 15.16 26.32
N GLY A 694 -28.11 15.25 25.19
CA GLY A 694 -28.17 16.46 24.38
C GLY A 694 -27.34 16.36 23.11
N PRO A 695 -27.11 17.49 22.43
CA PRO A 695 -26.33 17.54 21.20
C PRO A 695 -24.91 17.00 21.38
N LEU A 696 -24.40 16.30 20.36
CA LEU A 696 -23.10 15.65 20.43
C LEU A 696 -21.95 16.66 20.60
N HIS A 697 -22.05 17.85 19.99
CA HIS A 697 -21.00 18.87 20.04
C HIS A 697 -20.82 19.56 21.40
N GLU A 698 -21.76 19.36 22.33
CA GLU A 698 -21.66 19.85 23.71
C GLU A 698 -21.02 18.83 24.65
N CYS A 699 -20.69 17.64 24.15
CA CYS A 699 -20.15 16.57 24.96
C CYS A 699 -18.71 16.87 25.42
N ASP A 700 -18.48 16.69 26.71
CA ASP A 700 -17.15 16.72 27.33
C ASP A 700 -16.94 15.41 28.09
N ILE A 701 -16.01 14.57 27.62
CA ILE A 701 -15.73 13.26 28.23
C ILE A 701 -14.79 13.35 29.45
N TYR A 702 -14.32 14.54 29.82
CA TYR A 702 -13.43 14.74 30.97
C TYR A 702 -13.97 14.05 32.24
N GLN A 703 -13.08 13.36 32.97
CA GLN A 703 -13.40 12.54 34.16
C GLN A 703 -14.23 11.26 33.91
N SER A 704 -14.56 10.90 32.66
CA SER A 704 -15.27 9.66 32.36
C SER A 704 -14.32 8.45 32.33
N GLN A 705 -14.29 7.70 33.44
CA GLN A 705 -13.50 6.47 33.56
C GLN A 705 -13.95 5.39 32.56
N GLU A 706 -15.25 5.32 32.25
CA GLU A 706 -15.77 4.34 31.28
C GLU A 706 -15.35 4.69 29.85
N ALA A 707 -15.29 5.98 29.49
CA ALA A 707 -14.73 6.41 28.21
C ALA A 707 -13.24 6.06 28.12
N GLY A 708 -12.46 6.36 29.16
CA GLY A 708 -11.05 5.99 29.22
C GLY A 708 -10.82 4.48 29.14
N ARG A 709 -11.66 3.66 29.78
CA ARG A 709 -11.58 2.20 29.68
C ARG A 709 -11.72 1.70 28.24
N ARG A 710 -12.73 2.18 27.49
CA ARG A 710 -12.91 1.81 26.07
C ARG A 710 -11.72 2.20 25.20
N LEU A 711 -11.20 3.41 25.41
CA LEU A 711 -9.99 3.88 24.74
C LEU A 711 -8.78 2.98 25.05
N ALA A 712 -8.52 2.72 26.33
CA ALA A 712 -7.41 1.87 26.77
C ALA A 712 -7.50 0.44 26.22
N ASP A 713 -8.69 -0.16 26.28
CA ASP A 713 -8.92 -1.53 25.81
C ASP A 713 -8.62 -1.67 24.31
N ALA A 714 -8.97 -0.67 23.50
CA ALA A 714 -8.64 -0.64 22.08
C ALA A 714 -7.14 -0.35 21.82
N MET A 715 -6.56 0.65 22.50
CA MET A 715 -5.14 1.01 22.31
C MET A 715 -4.18 -0.12 22.66
N LYS A 716 -4.49 -0.91 23.70
CA LYS A 716 -3.69 -2.09 24.12
C LYS A 716 -3.56 -3.16 23.04
N LEU A 717 -4.47 -3.21 22.06
CA LEU A 717 -4.35 -4.15 20.95
C LEU A 717 -3.19 -3.80 20.01
N GLY A 718 -2.77 -2.53 19.95
CA GLY A 718 -1.85 -2.04 18.93
C GLY A 718 -2.25 -2.50 17.53
N PHE A 719 -1.30 -3.05 16.79
CA PHE A 719 -1.54 -3.66 15.47
C PHE A 719 -1.70 -5.19 15.52
N SER A 720 -1.96 -5.78 16.69
CA SER A 720 -2.03 -7.25 16.86
C SER A 720 -3.29 -7.91 16.28
N ARG A 721 -4.35 -7.11 16.04
CA ARG A 721 -5.64 -7.53 15.50
C ARG A 721 -6.04 -6.67 14.30
N PRO A 722 -6.89 -7.17 13.39
CA PRO A 722 -7.52 -6.33 12.37
C PRO A 722 -8.22 -5.13 13.00
N TRP A 723 -8.05 -3.95 12.40
CA TRP A 723 -8.61 -2.70 12.93
C TRP A 723 -10.13 -2.71 13.19
N PRO A 724 -10.99 -3.48 12.48
CA PRO A 724 -12.41 -3.54 12.80
C PRO A 724 -12.70 -4.09 14.21
N GLU A 725 -11.79 -4.88 14.79
CA GLU A 725 -11.92 -5.34 16.18
C GLU A 725 -11.71 -4.18 17.17
N ALA A 726 -10.69 -3.36 16.95
CA ALA A 726 -10.46 -2.15 17.76
C ALA A 726 -11.60 -1.12 17.60
N MET A 727 -12.11 -0.95 16.37
CA MET A 727 -13.30 -0.12 16.10
C MET A 727 -14.50 -0.57 16.94
N ARG A 728 -14.73 -1.90 17.02
CA ARG A 728 -15.85 -2.48 17.78
C ARG A 728 -15.71 -2.31 19.28
N LEU A 729 -14.48 -2.36 19.83
CA LEU A 729 -14.25 -2.12 21.26
C LEU A 729 -14.65 -0.70 21.68
N ILE A 730 -14.42 0.29 20.82
CA ILE A 730 -14.78 1.69 21.11
C ILE A 730 -16.27 1.93 20.81
N THR A 731 -16.70 1.59 19.58
CA THR A 731 -17.97 2.04 19.00
C THR A 731 -19.10 1.02 19.06
N GLY A 732 -18.80 -0.24 19.37
CA GLY A 732 -19.77 -1.34 19.32
C GLY A 732 -20.02 -1.92 17.92
N GLN A 733 -19.40 -1.36 16.87
CA GLN A 733 -19.56 -1.79 15.47
C GLN A 733 -18.21 -1.78 14.71
N PRO A 734 -18.06 -2.48 13.57
CA PRO A 734 -16.75 -2.68 12.93
C PRO A 734 -16.35 -1.69 11.83
N ASN A 735 -17.27 -0.87 11.32
CA ASN A 735 -17.10 -0.09 10.08
C ASN A 735 -16.69 1.37 10.34
N MET A 736 -16.05 1.99 9.34
CA MET A 736 -15.93 3.45 9.29
C MET A 736 -17.24 4.06 8.78
N SER A 737 -17.63 5.22 9.32
CA SER A 737 -18.88 5.90 8.95
C SER A 737 -18.79 7.41 9.22
N ALA A 738 -19.26 8.22 8.27
CA ALA A 738 -19.35 9.67 8.44
C ALA A 738 -20.57 10.11 9.27
N ALA A 739 -21.45 9.19 9.66
CA ALA A 739 -22.70 9.50 10.35
C ALA A 739 -22.51 10.31 11.63
N ALA A 740 -21.54 9.94 12.48
CA ALA A 740 -21.25 10.65 13.72
C ALA A 740 -20.76 12.10 13.46
N MET A 741 -19.95 12.31 12.42
CA MET A 741 -19.49 13.63 12.01
C MET A 741 -20.66 14.49 11.50
N MET A 742 -21.56 13.90 10.69
CA MET A 742 -22.77 14.57 10.22
C MET A 742 -23.73 14.90 11.37
N THR A 743 -23.87 14.03 12.37
CA THR A 743 -24.65 14.29 13.59
C THR A 743 -24.06 15.44 14.40
N TYR A 744 -22.73 15.47 14.59
CA TYR A 744 -22.04 16.55 15.29
C TYR A 744 -22.33 17.92 14.67
N PHE A 745 -22.21 18.02 13.33
CA PHE A 745 -22.39 19.27 12.59
C PHE A 745 -23.81 19.55 12.11
N LYS A 746 -24.80 18.72 12.47
CA LYS A 746 -26.18 18.88 12.01
C LYS A 746 -26.76 20.27 12.26
N PRO A 747 -26.59 20.89 13.44
CA PRO A 747 -27.14 22.24 13.68
C PRO A 747 -26.52 23.30 12.77
N LEU A 748 -25.22 23.19 12.48
CA LEU A 748 -24.52 24.09 11.56
C LEU A 748 -24.95 23.87 10.11
N LEU A 749 -25.13 22.62 9.68
CA LEU A 749 -25.61 22.32 8.34
C LEU A 749 -26.97 22.98 8.08
N ASP A 750 -27.90 22.86 9.03
CA ASP A 750 -29.23 23.46 8.92
C ASP A 750 -29.16 24.98 8.84
N TRP A 751 -28.30 25.59 9.66
CA TRP A 751 -28.05 27.03 9.62
C TRP A 751 -27.43 27.47 8.29
N LEU A 752 -26.39 26.78 7.81
CA LEU A 752 -25.71 27.09 6.54
C LEU A 752 -26.66 26.97 5.34
N VAL A 753 -27.50 25.93 5.29
CA VAL A 753 -28.48 25.76 4.22
C VAL A 753 -29.47 26.93 4.21
N THR A 754 -29.95 27.34 5.39
CA THR A 754 -30.85 28.49 5.54
C THR A 754 -30.18 29.77 5.07
N GLU A 755 -28.95 30.01 5.50
CA GLU A 755 -28.20 31.23 5.17
C GLU A 755 -27.82 31.30 3.69
N ASN A 756 -27.32 30.21 3.12
CA ASN A 756 -26.98 30.13 1.70
C ASN A 756 -28.23 30.30 0.81
N THR A 757 -29.37 29.74 1.23
CA THR A 757 -30.65 29.93 0.51
C THR A 757 -31.09 31.39 0.57
N ARG A 758 -30.96 32.04 1.73
CA ARG A 758 -31.30 33.46 1.92
C ARG A 758 -30.51 34.38 0.98
N HIS A 759 -29.24 34.09 0.73
CA HIS A 759 -28.38 34.86 -0.19
C HIS A 759 -28.36 34.34 -1.63
N GLY A 760 -29.13 33.29 -1.93
CA GLY A 760 -29.23 32.73 -3.28
C GLY A 760 -27.93 32.10 -3.79
N GLU A 761 -27.11 31.52 -2.91
CA GLU A 761 -25.82 30.94 -3.27
C GLU A 761 -25.96 29.76 -4.25
N LYS A 762 -25.00 29.66 -5.17
CA LYS A 762 -24.82 28.48 -6.01
C LYS A 762 -23.79 27.58 -5.36
N LEU A 763 -24.25 26.45 -4.82
CA LEU A 763 -23.34 25.46 -4.23
C LEU A 763 -22.38 24.89 -5.28
N GLY A 764 -21.15 24.64 -4.86
CA GLY A 764 -20.06 24.28 -5.76
C GLY A 764 -19.54 25.46 -6.57
N TRP A 765 -18.82 25.17 -7.64
CA TRP A 765 -18.14 26.16 -8.48
C TRP A 765 -18.40 25.86 -9.96
N PRO A 766 -19.63 26.06 -10.46
CA PRO A 766 -19.97 25.77 -11.86
C PRO A 766 -19.11 26.58 -12.84
N LEU A 767 -18.63 27.77 -12.45
CA LEU A 767 -17.61 28.52 -13.19
C LEU A 767 -16.20 28.05 -12.79
N TYR A 768 -15.94 26.75 -12.94
CA TYR A 768 -14.71 26.10 -12.47
C TYR A 768 -13.43 26.60 -13.16
N ASN A 769 -13.54 27.21 -14.35
CA ASN A 769 -12.42 27.79 -15.09
C ASN A 769 -12.04 29.22 -14.64
N TRP A 770 -12.78 29.81 -13.71
CA TRP A 770 -12.50 31.17 -13.24
C TRP A 770 -11.19 31.22 -12.43
N MET A 771 -10.38 32.26 -12.68
CA MET A 771 -9.20 32.61 -11.88
C MET A 771 -9.08 34.14 -11.75
N PRO A 772 -8.47 34.68 -10.67
CA PRO A 772 -8.35 36.13 -10.44
C PRO A 772 -7.75 36.91 -11.63
N ASN A 773 -6.80 36.34 -12.37
CA ASN A 773 -6.18 37.00 -13.54
C ASN A 773 -7.05 36.99 -14.81
N SER A 774 -8.05 36.11 -14.91
CA SER A 774 -8.96 36.08 -16.08
C SER A 774 -9.90 37.28 -16.11
N ALA A 775 -10.23 37.87 -14.95
CA ALA A 775 -11.08 39.07 -14.85
C ALA A 775 -10.37 40.36 -15.29
N ARG A 776 -9.02 40.43 -15.21
CA ARG A 776 -8.24 41.55 -15.76
C ARG A 776 -7.99 41.44 -17.27
N SER A 777 -8.30 40.30 -17.88
CA SER A 777 -7.89 39.92 -19.24
C SER A 777 -8.91 40.23 -20.34
N GLU A 778 -10.00 40.95 -20.07
CA GLU A 778 -10.78 41.58 -21.16
C GLU A 778 -10.08 42.82 -21.76
N GLY A 779 -8.90 43.19 -21.24
CA GLY A 779 -7.95 44.09 -21.89
C GLY A 779 -6.77 43.31 -22.47
N SER A 780 -6.65 43.30 -23.79
CA SER A 780 -5.52 42.77 -24.56
C SER A 780 -4.15 43.22 -24.02
N PHE A 781 -3.28 42.28 -23.63
CA PHE A 781 -1.85 42.55 -23.45
C PHE A 781 -1.15 42.55 -24.83
N PRO A 782 -0.54 43.66 -25.28
CA PRO A 782 0.29 43.64 -26.47
C PRO A 782 1.65 42.99 -26.14
N GLY A 783 1.92 41.80 -26.68
CA GLY A 783 3.31 41.39 -26.96
C GLY A 783 3.84 40.04 -26.46
N SER A 784 3.07 39.11 -25.86
CA SER A 784 3.66 37.83 -25.38
C SER A 784 3.25 36.55 -26.10
N GLY A 785 2.25 36.56 -27.00
CA GLY A 785 1.88 35.38 -27.82
C GLY A 785 1.49 34.10 -27.04
N ARG A 786 1.25 34.21 -25.72
CA ARG A 786 0.91 33.12 -24.82
C ARG A 786 -0.48 33.32 -24.22
N VAL A 787 -1.22 32.23 -24.07
CA VAL A 787 -2.62 32.22 -23.63
C VAL A 787 -2.82 31.25 -22.47
N SER A 788 -3.77 31.56 -21.59
CA SER A 788 -4.14 30.65 -20.50
C SER A 788 -5.10 29.57 -21.00
N PHE A 789 -4.76 28.30 -20.80
CA PHE A 789 -5.61 27.15 -21.12
C PHE A 789 -5.53 26.13 -19.98
N LEU A 790 -6.68 25.84 -19.34
CA LEU A 790 -6.80 24.95 -18.18
C LEU A 790 -5.84 25.29 -17.01
N GLY A 791 -5.63 26.58 -16.73
CA GLY A 791 -4.78 27.04 -15.63
C GLY A 791 -3.27 27.10 -15.93
N LEU A 792 -2.85 26.65 -17.12
CA LEU A 792 -1.47 26.75 -17.62
C LEU A 792 -1.30 27.96 -18.53
N ASN A 793 -0.08 28.49 -18.61
CA ASN A 793 0.31 29.53 -19.54
C ASN A 793 1.05 28.89 -20.74
N LEU A 794 0.35 28.71 -21.86
CA LEU A 794 0.82 27.96 -23.05
C LEU A 794 1.05 28.88 -24.25
N GLU A 795 1.81 28.43 -25.24
CA GLU A 795 1.86 29.11 -26.54
C GLU A 795 0.53 28.99 -27.27
N GLU A 796 0.15 30.02 -28.04
CA GLU A 796 -1.15 30.07 -28.73
C GLU A 796 -1.41 28.85 -29.62
N GLN A 797 -0.35 28.32 -30.25
CA GLN A 797 -0.43 27.13 -31.09
C GLN A 797 -0.68 25.85 -30.26
N GLN A 798 -0.07 25.72 -29.08
CA GLN A 798 -0.30 24.59 -28.17
C GLN A 798 -1.72 24.61 -27.60
N ALA A 799 -2.22 25.79 -27.23
CA ALA A 799 -3.58 25.96 -26.75
C ALA A 799 -4.63 25.62 -27.83
N ARG A 800 -4.40 26.04 -29.09
CA ARG A 800 -5.26 25.65 -30.22
C ARG A 800 -5.26 24.14 -30.44
N VAL A 801 -4.10 23.49 -30.40
CA VAL A 801 -4.02 22.02 -30.51
C VAL A 801 -4.79 21.36 -29.38
N GLY A 802 -4.63 21.83 -28.14
CA GLY A 802 -5.41 21.35 -26.99
C GLY A 802 -6.92 21.50 -27.16
N GLN A 803 -7.39 22.63 -27.70
CA GLN A 803 -8.80 22.86 -28.02
C GLN A 803 -9.33 21.88 -29.09
N TRP A 804 -8.56 21.65 -30.16
CA TRP A 804 -8.95 20.69 -31.21
C TRP A 804 -8.97 19.24 -30.70
N VAL A 805 -8.03 18.85 -29.85
CA VAL A 805 -8.01 17.53 -29.21
C VAL A 805 -9.23 17.35 -28.30
N LEU A 806 -9.57 18.34 -27.47
CA LEU A 806 -10.76 18.30 -26.62
C LEU A 806 -12.06 18.25 -27.44
N LEU A 807 -12.13 19.01 -28.54
CA LEU A 807 -13.27 18.98 -29.44
C LEU A 807 -13.42 17.59 -30.08
N PHE A 808 -12.32 16.99 -30.56
CA PHE A 808 -12.35 15.67 -31.17
C PHE A 808 -12.74 14.59 -30.17
N LEU A 809 -12.20 14.63 -28.95
CA LEU A 809 -12.57 13.72 -27.87
C LEU A 809 -14.05 13.88 -27.49
N GLY A 810 -14.55 15.13 -27.39
CA GLY A 810 -15.95 15.41 -27.11
C GLY A 810 -16.89 14.88 -28.18
N VAL A 811 -16.55 15.07 -29.46
CA VAL A 811 -17.32 14.53 -30.59
C VAL A 811 -17.26 13.00 -30.61
N ALA A 812 -16.10 12.39 -30.36
CA ALA A 812 -15.97 10.94 -30.29
C ALA A 812 -16.82 10.34 -29.16
N LEU A 813 -16.84 10.98 -27.99
CA LEU A 813 -17.67 10.57 -26.86
C LEU A 813 -19.17 10.72 -27.17
N LEU A 814 -19.57 11.80 -27.86
CA LEU A 814 -20.93 12.03 -28.33
C LEU A 814 -21.37 10.94 -29.33
N VAL A 815 -20.51 10.59 -30.28
CA VAL A 815 -20.80 9.52 -31.25
C VAL A 815 -20.89 8.16 -30.56
N ALA A 816 -20.00 7.87 -29.62
CA ALA A 816 -20.04 6.63 -28.85
C ALA A 816 -21.31 6.51 -28.00
N THR A 817 -21.73 7.59 -27.33
CA THR A 817 -22.97 7.64 -26.55
C THR A 817 -24.22 7.54 -27.42
N LEU A 818 -24.26 8.21 -28.58
CA LEU A 818 -25.33 8.03 -29.56
C LEU A 818 -25.38 6.59 -30.12
N GLY A 819 -24.22 5.98 -30.36
CA GLY A 819 -24.12 4.58 -30.79
C GLY A 819 -24.64 3.61 -29.74
N LEU A 820 -24.28 3.80 -28.47
CA LEU A 820 -24.80 3.03 -27.33
C LEU A 820 -26.31 3.22 -27.16
N ALA A 821 -26.80 4.46 -27.26
CA ALA A 821 -28.23 4.77 -27.19
C ALA A 821 -29.01 4.10 -28.34
N TYR A 822 -28.51 4.15 -29.57
CA TYR A 822 -29.10 3.48 -30.73
C TYR A 822 -29.12 1.96 -30.54
N ARG A 823 -28.03 1.37 -30.04
CA ARG A 823 -27.94 -0.07 -29.77
C ARG A 823 -28.93 -0.51 -28.70
N LEU A 824 -29.07 0.27 -27.62
CA LEU A 824 -30.07 0.04 -26.57
C LEU A 824 -31.50 0.16 -27.12
N PHE A 825 -31.77 1.13 -27.99
CA PHE A 825 -33.08 1.32 -28.61
C PHE A 825 -33.42 0.19 -29.60
N SER A 826 -32.44 -0.25 -30.40
CA SER A 826 -32.56 -1.38 -31.34
C SER A 826 -32.83 -2.71 -30.63
N ILE A 827 -32.15 -2.98 -29.52
CA ILE A 827 -32.41 -4.16 -28.67
C ILE A 827 -33.83 -4.11 -28.08
N ARG A 828 -34.29 -2.93 -27.67
CA ARG A 828 -35.67 -2.73 -27.18
C ARG A 828 -36.71 -2.93 -28.28
N HIS A 829 -36.40 -2.54 -29.52
CA HIS A 829 -37.32 -2.67 -30.65
C HIS A 829 -37.39 -4.11 -31.19
N HIS A 830 -36.32 -4.90 -31.09
CA HIS A 830 -36.32 -6.33 -31.41
C HIS A 830 -37.06 -7.19 -30.37
N SER A 831 -37.07 -6.76 -29.11
CA SER A 831 -37.84 -7.41 -28.03
C SER A 831 -39.36 -7.34 -28.22
N LEU A 832 -39.88 -6.37 -28.98
CA LEU A 832 -41.31 -6.15 -29.18
C LEU A 832 -41.95 -6.96 -30.33
N HIS A 833 -41.18 -7.75 -31.10
CA HIS A 833 -41.67 -8.45 -32.31
C HIS A 833 -41.57 -9.98 -32.28
N HIS A 834 -41.52 -10.62 -31.11
CA HIS A 834 -41.69 -12.07 -31.00
C HIS A 834 -42.84 -12.47 -30.06
N PRO A 835 -43.85 -13.24 -30.54
CA PRO A 835 -44.93 -13.71 -29.69
C PRO A 835 -44.44 -14.87 -28.80
N HIS A 836 -44.84 -14.79 -27.53
CA HIS A 836 -44.59 -15.73 -26.45
C HIS A 836 -44.79 -17.22 -26.82
N ARG A 837 -43.86 -18.06 -26.37
CA ARG A 837 -44.15 -19.43 -25.89
C ARG A 837 -43.60 -19.57 -24.47
N GLY A 838 -44.50 -19.81 -23.53
CA GLY A 838 -44.19 -19.99 -22.10
C GLY A 838 -43.54 -21.34 -21.78
N PRO A 839 -43.08 -21.53 -20.53
CA PRO A 839 -42.37 -22.74 -20.11
C PRO A 839 -43.37 -23.83 -19.70
N GLN A 840 -43.11 -25.07 -20.13
CA GLN A 840 -43.84 -26.27 -19.67
C GLN A 840 -42.97 -27.13 -18.76
N PHE A 841 -43.58 -27.50 -17.63
CA PHE A 841 -43.18 -28.48 -16.62
C PHE A 841 -43.48 -29.93 -17.06
N GLY A 842 -42.79 -30.90 -16.43
CA GLY A 842 -43.17 -32.34 -16.30
C GLY A 842 -42.06 -33.29 -16.78
N SER A 843 -41.25 -33.93 -15.92
CA SER A 843 -41.45 -35.04 -14.94
C SER A 843 -41.50 -36.45 -15.56
N GLU A 844 -40.46 -37.23 -15.20
CA GLU A 844 -40.38 -38.69 -14.89
C GLU A 844 -41.04 -39.76 -15.78
N VAL A 845 -40.27 -40.84 -16.05
CA VAL A 845 -40.47 -42.24 -15.59
C VAL A 845 -39.77 -43.23 -16.56
N GLU A 846 -38.69 -43.82 -16.07
CA GLU A 846 -38.31 -45.25 -16.01
C GLU A 846 -38.54 -46.30 -17.14
N LEU A 847 -37.53 -47.20 -17.21
CA LEU A 847 -37.56 -48.66 -17.47
C LEU A 847 -37.51 -49.21 -18.93
N ARG A 848 -36.40 -49.90 -19.29
CA ARG A 848 -36.26 -51.39 -19.27
C ARG A 848 -35.02 -51.94 -20.02
N HIS A 849 -34.32 -52.85 -19.31
CA HIS A 849 -33.64 -54.11 -19.69
C HIS A 849 -32.66 -54.14 -20.90
N SER A 850 -31.46 -54.74 -20.83
CA SER A 850 -30.97 -55.93 -20.11
C SER A 850 -29.50 -55.83 -19.79
#